data_AF-A0A8D0CEJ4-F1
#
_entry.id   AF-A0A8D0CEJ4-F1
#
_cell.length_a   1.000
_cell.length_b   1.000
_cell.length_c   1.000
_cell.angle_alpha   90.00
_cell.angle_beta   90.00
_cell.angle_gamma   90.00
#
_symmetry.space_group_name_H-M   'P 1'
#
loop_
_entity.id
_entity.type
_entity.pdbx_description
1 polymer ?
#
loop_
_entity_poly.entity_id
_entity_poly.type
_entity_poly.pdbx_seq_one_letter_code
_entity_poly.pdbx_strand_id
1 'polypeptide(L)'
;MLCWGSMATGQLGLGDVVGGLVSEPRRCTVFSGRGLKEVACGGQHSLFLLHDGSVYTCGSNSCGQLGHEKPGGMPELVGALDAQKIVMVSCGWAHSVAVNKQGQVFAWGAGSGGQLGLGTAEDTVRVPRLIKKLCEHRISQITCGNQHCIALSKDGQLFTWGQNSHGQLGLGKAQPSTLSPQPLKSLSGIPLAHIAAGGDHSFALSLSGAVFGWGKNSCGQLGLNDEQDRAVPCHIKFLRSQKVVYISCGDEHTAALTKDGGLFTFGDGSQGQLGHDSTNNEALPRRVLELMGSEVSQIACGRYHTLAFVPSSSTVYAFGCNTSGQLGTGSKGIAKSPLPIKGIFFSHRGGHSMSGDIIVFCVKIHCGGDHNFLLYSNKEVTIHCRISSRLGFLLLLSGIFDRCPVSRDRCGNSVCVMLVHISLPPTSDDGHFKTNPRIPGIDLNSVRLLFDTLMKPAFSKLLEQVCCSFESLLIPQLPCSPPDVEAMRIYLILFECPVLQDSKYFITLTIPLAMAILRLDANPSKVLDNWWSLVDGSVFSRLVEIYKNTVVFLLTGGKALLIPVFLESYISATLRLLEKLHKVRLPGSQHVEYNQFYIPDITSLVDIQEDYLKWFLSKAEIVSPHIHGTEENLEGSVTLCAYPFILNAQAKTTMLQTDAELQMQMAVSGANLHNVFMLLTLEPLLARNPFLVLHVRRAHLVSDALRELAVYSDIDLKKPLKVIFDGEEAVDAGGVTKEFFLLLLKELMDPVYGMFTQYSESNLLWFSDKCFVEHNWFHLIGIICGLAIYNSTVVDLHFPLVLYKKLLDVSPTLDDLKELSPTEGRSLQQLLNYDGDDFEDTFCLNFAITREYYGLTEMKELVPGGENIVVQKSNREDFIKAYLNYIFDSSVKELYGAFSSGFLKVCGGKVLSLFQPSELMAMVVGNNNYNWEEMEKNAIYKGEYSASHPTVKIFWEVFHEFPLEKKKQFLLFLTGSDRIPIYGMESLRIIIQSTAAEEHYLPVAHTCYNLLDMPCYQTKDTLRQRLTQAVEQYEGFSLV
;
A
#
# COMPACT_ATOMS: atom_id res chain seq x y z
N MET A 1 -5.41 -4.46 -54.18
CA MET A 1 -5.11 -3.17 -53.50
C MET A 1 -5.76 -2.05 -54.30
N LEU A 2 -6.34 -1.08 -53.61
CA LEU A 2 -6.77 0.20 -54.19
C LEU A 2 -5.77 1.29 -53.81
N CYS A 3 -5.60 2.30 -54.65
CA CYS A 3 -4.72 3.44 -54.40
C CYS A 3 -5.30 4.72 -55.01
N TRP A 4 -5.14 5.86 -54.33
CA TRP A 4 -5.60 7.18 -54.78
C TRP A 4 -4.83 8.31 -54.09
N GLY A 5 -4.99 9.53 -54.60
CA GLY A 5 -4.31 10.75 -54.15
C GLY A 5 -3.26 11.27 -55.13
N SER A 6 -2.25 11.95 -54.60
CA SER A 6 -1.18 12.56 -55.39
C SER A 6 -0.32 11.53 -56.09
N MET A 7 0.00 11.79 -57.35
CA MET A 7 0.90 10.98 -58.18
C MET A 7 2.07 11.81 -58.72
N ALA A 8 2.28 13.02 -58.20
CA ALA A 8 3.23 14.00 -58.74
C ALA A 8 4.66 13.46 -58.89
N THR A 9 5.08 12.53 -58.01
CA THR A 9 6.42 11.92 -58.06
C THR A 9 6.39 10.43 -58.39
N GLY A 10 5.24 9.87 -58.75
CA GLY A 10 5.07 8.42 -58.99
C GLY A 10 4.80 7.58 -57.73
N GLN A 11 4.50 8.20 -56.59
CA GLN A 11 4.30 7.50 -55.30
C GLN A 11 3.18 6.46 -55.30
N LEU A 12 2.20 6.52 -56.22
CA LEU A 12 1.16 5.47 -56.35
C LEU A 12 1.63 4.20 -57.06
N GLY A 13 2.76 4.25 -57.78
CA GLY A 13 3.31 3.10 -58.51
C GLY A 13 2.46 2.63 -59.69
N LEU A 14 1.71 3.54 -60.33
CA LEU A 14 0.84 3.25 -61.48
C LEU A 14 1.49 3.55 -62.85
N GLY A 15 2.76 3.97 -62.91
CA GLY A 15 3.45 4.35 -64.16
C GLY A 15 3.07 5.74 -64.65
N ASP A 16 3.34 6.08 -65.91
CA ASP A 16 2.98 7.41 -66.46
C ASP A 16 1.47 7.48 -66.78
N VAL A 17 0.66 7.74 -65.77
CA VAL A 17 -0.76 8.10 -65.94
C VAL A 17 -0.86 9.61 -66.21
N VAL A 18 -1.45 9.96 -67.35
CA VAL A 18 -1.74 11.35 -67.73
C VAL A 18 -2.69 11.98 -66.70
N GLY A 19 -2.19 12.88 -65.85
CA GLY A 19 -3.04 13.65 -64.92
C GLY A 19 -2.48 14.00 -63.54
N GLY A 20 -1.34 13.45 -63.11
CA GLY A 20 -0.63 13.86 -61.88
C GLY A 20 -1.33 13.59 -60.53
N LEU A 21 -2.62 13.19 -60.54
CA LEU A 21 -3.39 12.79 -59.36
C LEU A 21 -4.46 11.75 -59.71
N VAL A 22 -4.90 10.99 -58.72
CA VAL A 22 -5.97 9.99 -58.79
C VAL A 22 -7.05 10.36 -57.78
N SER A 23 -8.18 10.91 -58.24
CA SER A 23 -9.25 11.46 -57.38
C SER A 23 -10.26 10.44 -56.87
N GLU A 24 -10.24 9.22 -57.38
CA GLU A 24 -11.08 8.11 -56.96
C GLU A 24 -10.25 6.83 -56.77
N PRO A 25 -10.58 5.94 -55.82
CA PRO A 25 -9.87 4.70 -55.58
C PRO A 25 -9.69 3.86 -56.85
N ARG A 26 -8.44 3.68 -57.28
CA ARG A 26 -8.11 2.89 -58.47
C ARG A 26 -7.47 1.57 -58.07
N ARG A 27 -7.84 0.49 -58.77
CA ARG A 27 -7.23 -0.83 -58.56
C ARG A 27 -5.80 -0.86 -59.09
N CYS A 28 -4.84 -1.15 -58.20
CA CYS A 28 -3.45 -1.42 -58.57
C CYS A 28 -3.23 -2.94 -58.63
N THR A 29 -2.78 -3.43 -59.79
CA THR A 29 -2.57 -4.87 -60.08
C THR A 29 -1.10 -5.30 -59.98
N VAL A 30 -0.17 -4.38 -59.70
CA VAL A 30 1.30 -4.63 -59.69
C VAL A 30 1.69 -5.82 -58.79
N PHE A 31 1.02 -5.99 -57.66
CA PHE A 31 1.29 -7.07 -56.69
C PHE A 31 0.21 -8.15 -56.66
N SER A 32 -0.65 -8.24 -57.69
CA SER A 32 -1.72 -9.24 -57.75
C SER A 32 -1.15 -10.65 -57.71
N GLY A 33 -1.59 -11.47 -56.74
CA GLY A 33 -1.08 -12.83 -56.54
C GLY A 33 0.29 -12.95 -55.87
N ARG A 34 0.98 -11.85 -55.58
CA ARG A 34 2.33 -11.85 -54.97
C ARG A 34 2.35 -11.76 -53.44
N GLY A 35 1.17 -11.66 -52.81
CA GLY A 35 1.05 -11.63 -51.35
C GLY A 35 1.60 -10.35 -50.72
N LEU A 36 1.03 -9.18 -51.08
CA LEU A 36 1.34 -7.91 -50.41
C LEU A 36 0.88 -7.95 -48.95
N LYS A 37 1.80 -7.69 -48.03
CA LYS A 37 1.58 -7.73 -46.58
C LYS A 37 1.25 -6.36 -46.00
N GLU A 38 2.03 -5.34 -46.35
CA GLU A 38 1.94 -4.00 -45.76
C GLU A 38 2.46 -2.93 -46.73
N VAL A 39 1.94 -1.70 -46.58
CA VAL A 39 2.42 -0.51 -47.29
C VAL A 39 2.82 0.56 -46.28
N ALA A 40 4.01 1.14 -46.41
CA ALA A 40 4.40 2.33 -45.68
C ALA A 40 4.46 3.51 -46.64
N CYS A 41 3.91 4.65 -46.22
CA CYS A 41 3.70 5.80 -47.08
C CYS A 41 4.45 7.00 -46.49
N GLY A 42 5.45 7.50 -47.20
CA GLY A 42 6.21 8.69 -46.81
C GLY A 42 5.58 9.98 -47.34
N GLY A 43 6.34 11.07 -47.35
CA GLY A 43 5.87 12.34 -47.91
C GLY A 43 5.57 12.24 -49.42
N GLN A 44 6.54 11.72 -50.18
CA GLN A 44 6.48 11.64 -51.65
C GLN A 44 6.95 10.29 -52.22
N HIS A 45 6.97 9.23 -51.39
CA HIS A 45 7.38 7.89 -51.79
C HIS A 45 6.61 6.83 -50.99
N SER A 46 6.61 5.60 -51.47
CA SER A 46 5.92 4.47 -50.83
C SER A 46 6.79 3.21 -50.85
N LEU A 47 6.69 2.44 -49.77
CA LEU A 47 7.32 1.14 -49.58
C LEU A 47 6.24 0.05 -49.55
N PHE A 48 6.44 -1.03 -50.29
CA PHE A 48 5.57 -2.19 -50.35
C PHE A 48 6.32 -3.41 -49.82
N LEU A 49 5.80 -4.02 -48.76
CA LEU A 49 6.35 -5.22 -48.14
C LEU A 49 5.52 -6.45 -48.54
N LEU A 50 6.16 -7.45 -49.14
CA LEU A 50 5.52 -8.73 -49.47
C LEU A 50 5.64 -9.74 -48.30
N HIS A 51 4.79 -10.78 -48.30
CA HIS A 51 4.80 -11.85 -47.30
C HIS A 51 6.08 -12.70 -47.31
N ASP A 52 6.80 -12.75 -48.43
CA ASP A 52 8.10 -13.42 -48.54
C ASP A 52 9.22 -12.65 -47.80
N GLY A 53 9.03 -11.35 -47.56
CA GLY A 53 9.97 -10.43 -46.92
C GLY A 53 10.69 -9.48 -47.88
N SER A 54 10.35 -9.50 -49.17
CA SER A 54 10.91 -8.57 -50.16
C SER A 54 10.26 -7.18 -50.07
N VAL A 55 11.05 -6.14 -50.33
CA VAL A 55 10.64 -4.73 -50.23
C VAL A 55 10.74 -4.06 -51.60
N TYR A 56 9.65 -3.46 -52.05
CA TYR A 56 9.58 -2.68 -53.27
C TYR A 56 9.33 -1.21 -52.94
N THR A 57 9.87 -0.28 -53.73
CA THR A 57 9.65 1.16 -53.52
C THR A 57 9.33 1.90 -54.80
N CYS A 58 8.59 3.01 -54.70
CA CYS A 58 8.37 3.94 -55.79
C CYS A 58 8.15 5.38 -55.26
N GLY A 59 8.18 6.36 -56.15
CA GLY A 59 8.02 7.78 -55.85
C GLY A 59 9.29 8.61 -56.03
N SER A 60 9.43 9.66 -55.21
CA SER A 60 10.59 10.54 -55.24
C SER A 60 11.85 9.83 -54.76
N ASN A 61 12.98 10.06 -55.44
CA ASN A 61 14.30 9.54 -55.06
C ASN A 61 15.36 10.64 -54.89
N SER A 62 14.95 11.89 -54.66
CA SER A 62 15.85 13.04 -54.55
C SER A 62 16.93 12.89 -53.48
N CYS A 63 16.66 12.12 -52.43
CA CYS A 63 17.55 11.87 -51.30
C CYS A 63 18.01 10.41 -51.22
N GLY A 64 17.73 9.59 -52.23
CA GLY A 64 18.03 8.15 -52.20
C GLY A 64 17.03 7.30 -51.42
N GLN A 65 15.85 7.84 -51.06
CA GLN A 65 14.86 7.19 -50.20
C GLN A 65 14.21 5.93 -50.79
N LEU A 66 14.41 5.66 -52.09
CA LEU A 66 13.97 4.40 -52.72
C LEU A 66 14.93 3.24 -52.47
N GLY A 67 16.20 3.50 -52.12
CA GLY A 67 17.18 2.43 -51.87
C GLY A 67 17.73 1.78 -53.14
N HIS A 68 17.44 2.36 -54.31
CA HIS A 68 17.92 1.95 -55.64
C HIS A 68 18.01 3.15 -56.59
N GLU A 69 18.72 2.99 -57.72
CA GLU A 69 18.93 4.05 -58.72
C GLU A 69 17.88 4.08 -59.85
N LYS A 70 16.93 3.13 -59.85
CA LYS A 70 15.87 3.04 -60.87
C LYS A 70 14.84 4.18 -60.77
N PRO A 71 14.15 4.54 -61.87
CA PRO A 71 13.11 5.56 -61.87
C PRO A 71 11.93 5.17 -60.97
N GLY A 72 11.36 6.16 -60.27
CA GLY A 72 10.33 5.93 -59.25
C GLY A 72 8.88 5.83 -59.75
N GLY A 73 8.64 5.75 -61.05
CA GLY A 73 7.27 5.67 -61.60
C GLY A 73 6.56 4.33 -61.34
N MET A 74 7.33 3.26 -61.14
CA MET A 74 6.82 1.90 -60.86
C MET A 74 7.51 1.32 -59.62
N PRO A 75 6.85 0.42 -58.87
CA PRO A 75 7.45 -0.25 -57.72
C PRO A 75 8.61 -1.16 -58.12
N GLU A 76 9.78 -0.90 -57.53
CA GLU A 76 11.04 -1.54 -57.86
C GLU A 76 11.69 -2.19 -56.63
N LEU A 77 12.33 -3.35 -56.82
CA LEU A 77 12.91 -4.14 -55.72
C LEU A 77 14.13 -3.43 -55.12
N VAL A 78 14.19 -3.35 -53.79
CA VAL A 78 15.38 -2.92 -53.05
C VAL A 78 16.34 -4.09 -52.91
N GLY A 79 17.17 -4.32 -53.93
CA GLY A 79 18.07 -5.49 -53.99
C GLY A 79 19.04 -5.61 -52.80
N ALA A 80 19.39 -4.49 -52.16
CA ALA A 80 20.25 -4.48 -50.96
C ALA A 80 19.62 -5.18 -49.74
N LEU A 81 18.29 -5.33 -49.70
CA LEU A 81 17.57 -6.01 -48.62
C LEU A 81 17.18 -7.45 -48.98
N ASP A 82 17.48 -7.95 -50.18
CA ASP A 82 16.99 -9.26 -50.66
C ASP A 82 17.50 -10.43 -49.81
N ALA A 83 18.74 -10.33 -49.30
CA ALA A 83 19.30 -11.30 -48.36
C ALA A 83 18.68 -11.25 -46.95
N GLN A 84 17.88 -10.22 -46.65
CA GLN A 84 17.28 -9.97 -45.34
C GLN A 84 15.78 -10.23 -45.40
N LYS A 85 15.27 -11.11 -44.52
CA LYS A 85 13.82 -11.33 -44.43
C LYS A 85 13.14 -10.19 -43.67
N ILE A 86 12.65 -9.18 -44.40
CA ILE A 86 11.98 -8.01 -43.82
C ILE A 86 10.59 -8.38 -43.28
N VAL A 87 10.22 -7.80 -42.15
CA VAL A 87 8.94 -8.03 -41.47
C VAL A 87 8.12 -6.75 -41.25
N MET A 88 8.76 -5.58 -41.26
CA MET A 88 8.11 -4.27 -41.09
C MET A 88 8.86 -3.20 -41.88
N VAL A 89 8.13 -2.18 -42.32
CA VAL A 89 8.65 -1.00 -43.02
C VAL A 89 7.98 0.26 -42.48
N SER A 90 8.69 1.37 -42.48
CA SER A 90 8.19 2.70 -42.10
C SER A 90 8.87 3.77 -42.95
N CYS A 91 8.16 4.87 -43.20
CA CYS A 91 8.62 5.97 -44.04
C CYS A 91 8.43 7.30 -43.31
N GLY A 92 9.43 8.17 -43.38
CA GLY A 92 9.27 9.57 -42.99
C GLY A 92 9.07 10.46 -44.21
N TRP A 93 9.44 11.74 -44.09
CA TRP A 93 9.29 12.69 -45.19
C TRP A 93 10.10 12.28 -46.44
N ALA A 94 11.41 12.06 -46.25
CA ALA A 94 12.37 11.71 -47.30
C ALA A 94 13.36 10.63 -46.87
N HIS A 95 12.98 9.76 -45.93
CA HIS A 95 13.78 8.64 -45.46
C HIS A 95 12.92 7.41 -45.24
N SER A 96 13.57 6.25 -45.28
CA SER A 96 12.95 4.93 -45.27
C SER A 96 13.64 4.04 -44.25
N VAL A 97 12.86 3.21 -43.57
CA VAL A 97 13.35 2.28 -42.56
C VAL A 97 12.68 0.91 -42.72
N ALA A 98 13.45 -0.16 -42.54
CA ALA A 98 12.99 -1.55 -42.59
C ALA A 98 13.53 -2.36 -41.42
N VAL A 99 12.75 -3.33 -40.95
CA VAL A 99 13.14 -4.23 -39.85
C VAL A 99 13.08 -5.67 -40.31
N ASN A 100 14.14 -6.45 -40.08
CA ASN A 100 14.18 -7.87 -40.43
C ASN A 100 13.59 -8.77 -39.33
N LYS A 101 13.43 -10.07 -39.61
CA LYS A 101 12.85 -11.06 -38.68
C LYS A 101 13.64 -11.18 -37.35
N GLN A 102 14.93 -10.86 -37.37
CA GLN A 102 15.81 -10.83 -36.21
C GLN A 102 15.59 -9.58 -35.33
N GLY A 103 14.89 -8.56 -35.84
CA GLY A 103 14.65 -7.28 -35.15
C GLY A 103 15.72 -6.23 -35.42
N GLN A 104 16.59 -6.45 -36.41
CA GLN A 104 17.61 -5.50 -36.83
C GLN A 104 17.00 -4.45 -37.76
N VAL A 105 17.45 -3.20 -37.63
CA VAL A 105 16.89 -2.03 -38.31
C VAL A 105 17.84 -1.52 -39.39
N PHE A 106 17.31 -1.30 -40.59
CA PHE A 106 18.02 -0.75 -41.74
C PHE A 106 17.39 0.59 -42.12
N ALA A 107 18.19 1.63 -42.33
CA ALA A 107 17.72 2.97 -42.71
C ALA A 107 18.47 3.51 -43.94
N TRP A 108 17.77 4.32 -44.75
CA TRP A 108 18.31 5.01 -45.93
C TRP A 108 17.45 6.23 -46.31
N GLY A 109 17.94 7.07 -47.23
CA GLY A 109 17.34 8.35 -47.64
C GLY A 109 18.07 9.55 -47.03
N ALA A 110 17.33 10.62 -46.75
CA ALA A 110 17.87 11.84 -46.13
C ALA A 110 18.36 11.59 -44.69
N GLY A 111 19.50 12.16 -44.32
CA GLY A 111 20.16 11.97 -43.02
C GLY A 111 20.69 13.23 -42.33
N SER A 112 20.55 14.40 -42.94
CA SER A 112 21.05 15.68 -42.40
C SER A 112 20.48 16.06 -41.01
N GLY A 113 19.28 15.58 -40.68
CA GLY A 113 18.65 15.77 -39.36
C GLY A 113 18.95 14.64 -38.36
N GLY A 114 19.78 13.66 -38.71
CA GLY A 114 20.08 12.49 -37.89
C GLY A 114 19.05 11.37 -37.95
N GLN A 115 17.99 11.49 -38.75
CA GLN A 115 16.85 10.55 -38.83
C GLN A 115 17.24 9.12 -39.23
N LEU A 116 18.43 8.93 -39.83
CA LEU A 116 18.93 7.60 -40.19
C LEU A 116 19.51 6.82 -38.99
N GLY A 117 19.89 7.50 -37.91
CA GLY A 117 20.39 6.85 -36.69
C GLY A 117 21.75 6.16 -36.84
N LEU A 118 22.49 6.41 -37.91
CA LEU A 118 23.74 5.71 -38.24
C LEU A 118 24.96 6.16 -37.39
N GLY A 119 24.82 7.22 -36.61
CA GLY A 119 25.90 7.84 -35.83
C GLY A 119 26.83 8.74 -36.65
N THR A 120 26.57 8.89 -37.96
CA THR A 120 27.33 9.74 -38.87
C THR A 120 26.44 10.85 -39.43
N ALA A 121 27.02 12.04 -39.64
CA ALA A 121 26.35 13.20 -40.24
C ALA A 121 26.41 13.13 -41.77
N GLU A 122 25.77 12.13 -42.34
CA GLU A 122 25.67 11.96 -43.80
C GLU A 122 24.35 12.57 -44.32
N ASP A 123 24.43 13.47 -45.29
CA ASP A 123 23.24 14.16 -45.83
C ASP A 123 22.25 13.21 -46.49
N THR A 124 22.75 12.21 -47.24
CA THR A 124 21.93 11.22 -47.93
C THR A 124 22.62 9.87 -47.98
N VAL A 125 21.85 8.80 -47.77
CA VAL A 125 22.30 7.41 -47.87
C VAL A 125 21.40 6.72 -48.89
N ARG A 126 21.95 6.35 -50.05
CA ARG A 126 21.17 5.74 -51.15
C ARG A 126 20.94 4.24 -51.02
N VAL A 127 21.66 3.57 -50.11
CA VAL A 127 21.60 2.11 -49.92
C VAL A 127 21.25 1.80 -48.46
N PRO A 128 20.27 0.91 -48.18
CA PRO A 128 19.92 0.49 -46.83
C PRO A 128 21.14 0.12 -45.97
N ARG A 129 21.30 0.79 -44.82
CA ARG A 129 22.39 0.54 -43.86
C ARG A 129 21.86 0.12 -42.50
N LEU A 130 22.54 -0.86 -41.91
CA LEU A 130 22.23 -1.38 -40.57
C LEU A 130 22.54 -0.35 -39.48
N ILE A 131 21.56 -0.08 -38.61
CA ILE A 131 21.73 0.74 -37.41
C ILE A 131 22.38 -0.12 -36.31
N LYS A 132 23.72 -0.08 -36.24
CA LYS A 132 24.51 -0.93 -35.33
C LYS A 132 24.09 -0.84 -33.86
N LYS A 133 23.69 0.35 -33.40
CA LYS A 133 23.31 0.62 -32.00
C LYS A 133 22.02 -0.11 -31.57
N LEU A 134 21.18 -0.51 -32.51
CA LEU A 134 19.96 -1.28 -32.23
C LEU A 134 20.14 -2.80 -32.40
N CYS A 135 21.31 -3.28 -32.85
CA CYS A 135 21.51 -4.72 -33.11
C CYS A 135 21.35 -5.59 -31.85
N GLU A 136 21.65 -5.03 -30.68
CA GLU A 136 21.50 -5.70 -29.39
C GLU A 136 20.03 -5.75 -28.92
N HIS A 137 19.14 -4.97 -29.56
CA HIS A 137 17.74 -4.84 -29.19
C HIS A 137 16.85 -5.43 -30.27
N ARG A 138 15.96 -6.36 -29.87
CA ARG A 138 15.03 -6.97 -30.83
C ARG A 138 13.84 -6.04 -31.07
N ILE A 139 13.89 -5.23 -32.13
CA ILE A 139 12.83 -4.26 -32.44
C ILE A 139 11.53 -4.95 -32.85
N SER A 140 10.42 -4.47 -32.27
CA SER A 140 9.06 -5.00 -32.43
C SER A 140 8.12 -4.04 -33.15
N GLN A 141 8.35 -2.73 -33.06
CA GLN A 141 7.66 -1.70 -33.83
C GLN A 141 8.64 -0.57 -34.18
N ILE A 142 8.41 0.09 -35.31
CA ILE A 142 9.15 1.28 -35.73
C ILE A 142 8.20 2.23 -36.44
N THR A 143 8.33 3.52 -36.17
CA THR A 143 7.56 4.58 -36.83
C THR A 143 8.48 5.77 -37.11
N CYS A 144 8.23 6.45 -38.22
CA CYS A 144 8.99 7.61 -38.66
C CYS A 144 8.06 8.83 -38.66
N GLY A 145 8.53 9.96 -38.16
CA GLY A 145 7.95 11.27 -38.45
C GLY A 145 8.63 11.93 -39.63
N ASN A 146 8.56 13.26 -39.73
CA ASN A 146 9.18 13.98 -40.85
C ASN A 146 10.71 13.79 -40.86
N GLN A 147 11.34 14.02 -39.70
CA GLN A 147 12.80 14.00 -39.53
C GLN A 147 13.26 13.30 -38.24
N HIS A 148 12.41 12.43 -37.66
CA HIS A 148 12.75 11.62 -36.50
C HIS A 148 12.18 10.21 -36.62
N CYS A 149 12.67 9.32 -35.78
CA CYS A 149 12.22 7.93 -35.69
C CYS A 149 12.03 7.51 -34.24
N ILE A 150 11.10 6.59 -34.04
CA ILE A 150 10.84 5.95 -32.76
C ILE A 150 10.81 4.43 -33.00
N ALA A 151 11.51 3.68 -32.17
CA ALA A 151 11.49 2.21 -32.18
C ALA A 151 11.13 1.67 -30.81
N LEU A 152 10.25 0.68 -30.78
CA LEU A 152 9.90 -0.08 -29.59
C LEU A 152 10.52 -1.46 -29.70
N SER A 153 11.32 -1.86 -28.71
CA SER A 153 11.88 -3.20 -28.62
C SER A 153 10.88 -4.21 -28.04
N LYS A 154 11.13 -5.51 -28.21
CA LYS A 154 10.28 -6.57 -27.63
C LYS A 154 10.32 -6.61 -26.11
N ASP A 155 11.37 -6.09 -25.50
CA ASP A 155 11.52 -5.95 -24.06
C ASP A 155 10.95 -4.64 -23.50
N GLY A 156 10.22 -3.86 -24.32
CA GLY A 156 9.50 -2.68 -23.87
C GLY A 156 10.33 -1.40 -23.77
N GLN A 157 11.59 -1.42 -24.25
CA GLN A 157 12.43 -0.23 -24.31
C GLN A 157 12.08 0.60 -25.55
N LEU A 158 11.95 1.90 -25.35
CA LEU A 158 11.68 2.86 -26.42
C LEU A 158 12.96 3.59 -26.80
N PHE A 159 13.26 3.67 -28.09
CA PHE A 159 14.40 4.39 -28.64
C PHE A 159 13.93 5.50 -29.58
N THR A 160 14.57 6.66 -29.50
CA THR A 160 14.25 7.83 -30.34
C THR A 160 15.53 8.43 -30.93
N TRP A 161 15.49 8.90 -32.17
CA TRP A 161 16.60 9.63 -32.81
C TRP A 161 16.13 10.54 -33.94
N GLY A 162 17.02 11.43 -34.39
CA GLY A 162 16.76 12.42 -35.44
C GLY A 162 16.63 13.83 -34.89
N GLN A 163 15.76 14.62 -35.52
CA GLN A 163 15.56 16.03 -35.20
C GLN A 163 14.86 16.21 -33.85
N ASN A 164 15.28 17.20 -33.06
CA ASN A 164 14.68 17.51 -31.74
C ASN A 164 14.32 18.99 -31.53
N SER A 165 14.12 19.77 -32.59
CA SER A 165 13.85 21.22 -32.49
C SER A 165 12.58 21.58 -31.72
N HIS A 166 11.59 20.67 -31.68
CA HIS A 166 10.34 20.83 -30.94
C HIS A 166 10.23 19.85 -29.77
N GLY A 167 11.31 19.13 -29.45
CA GLY A 167 11.31 18.12 -28.39
C GLY A 167 10.69 16.78 -28.79
N GLN A 168 10.54 16.49 -30.09
CA GLN A 168 9.88 15.28 -30.61
C GLN A 168 10.59 13.96 -30.29
N LEU A 169 11.82 14.01 -29.76
CA LEU A 169 12.51 12.84 -29.22
C LEU A 169 12.14 12.55 -27.75
N GLY A 170 11.57 13.50 -27.02
CA GLY A 170 11.16 13.32 -25.62
C GLY A 170 12.30 13.29 -24.60
N LEU A 171 13.53 13.60 -25.03
CA LEU A 171 14.75 13.50 -24.22
C LEU A 171 14.97 14.69 -23.26
N GLY A 172 14.08 15.69 -23.27
CA GLY A 172 14.18 16.92 -22.48
C GLY A 172 14.57 18.16 -23.30
N LYS A 173 14.24 19.34 -22.78
CA LYS A 173 14.33 20.64 -23.48
C LYS A 173 15.76 21.06 -23.87
N ALA A 174 16.77 20.57 -23.14
CA ALA A 174 18.18 20.91 -23.36
C ALA A 174 18.91 19.93 -24.30
N GLN A 175 18.25 18.86 -24.75
CA GLN A 175 18.90 17.83 -25.58
C GLN A 175 18.84 18.20 -27.07
N PRO A 176 19.96 18.21 -27.81
CA PRO A 176 19.97 18.49 -29.24
C PRO A 176 19.43 17.31 -30.05
N SER A 177 19.27 17.52 -31.36
CA SER A 177 19.04 16.44 -32.33
C SER A 177 20.13 15.37 -32.22
N THR A 178 19.75 14.10 -32.35
CA THR A 178 20.66 12.97 -32.13
C THR A 178 20.87 12.16 -33.40
N LEU A 179 22.13 11.91 -33.74
CA LEU A 179 22.50 11.12 -34.93
C LEU A 179 22.45 9.60 -34.69
N SER A 180 22.17 9.17 -33.46
CA SER A 180 22.08 7.75 -33.09
C SER A 180 20.94 7.50 -32.12
N PRO A 181 20.29 6.31 -32.16
CA PRO A 181 19.23 5.90 -31.25
C PRO A 181 19.59 6.15 -29.78
N GLN A 182 18.72 6.84 -29.04
CA GLN A 182 18.83 7.04 -27.60
C GLN A 182 17.65 6.40 -26.88
N PRO A 183 17.87 5.73 -25.73
CA PRO A 183 16.77 5.18 -24.93
C PRO A 183 15.97 6.29 -24.24
N LEU A 184 14.64 6.24 -24.36
CA LEU A 184 13.73 7.18 -23.70
C LEU A 184 13.38 6.70 -22.29
N LYS A 185 14.25 7.05 -21.34
CA LYS A 185 14.15 6.57 -19.94
C LYS A 185 12.89 7.05 -19.20
N SER A 186 12.28 8.15 -19.63
CA SER A 186 11.10 8.74 -18.97
C SER A 186 9.83 7.89 -19.06
N LEU A 187 9.76 6.91 -19.97
CA LEU A 187 8.65 5.94 -20.05
C LEU A 187 9.08 4.53 -19.59
N SER A 188 10.25 4.39 -18.98
CA SER A 188 10.73 3.10 -18.48
C SER A 188 9.78 2.56 -17.40
N GLY A 189 9.48 1.26 -17.48
CA GLY A 189 8.56 0.59 -16.55
C GLY A 189 7.08 0.66 -16.94
N ILE A 190 6.71 1.46 -17.95
CA ILE A 190 5.35 1.48 -18.50
C ILE A 190 5.26 0.42 -19.61
N PRO A 191 4.27 -0.48 -19.57
CA PRO A 191 4.15 -1.51 -20.59
C PRO A 191 3.49 -0.94 -21.86
N LEU A 192 4.31 -0.64 -22.87
CA LEU A 192 3.87 -0.03 -24.13
C LEU A 192 3.29 -1.05 -25.12
N ALA A 193 2.19 -0.66 -25.76
CA ALA A 193 1.44 -1.45 -26.74
C ALA A 193 1.66 -0.99 -28.18
N HIS A 194 1.75 0.33 -28.39
CA HIS A 194 1.79 0.93 -29.73
C HIS A 194 2.56 2.25 -29.71
N ILE A 195 3.24 2.56 -30.81
CA ILE A 195 3.95 3.83 -31.03
C ILE A 195 3.41 4.51 -32.29
N ALA A 196 3.36 5.84 -32.28
CA ALA A 196 2.99 6.64 -33.44
C ALA A 196 3.86 7.89 -33.52
N ALA A 197 4.15 8.34 -34.73
CA ALA A 197 4.85 9.58 -34.99
C ALA A 197 4.05 10.38 -36.02
N GLY A 198 3.84 11.66 -35.75
CA GLY A 198 3.31 12.62 -36.72
C GLY A 198 4.44 13.38 -37.39
N GLY A 199 4.15 14.59 -37.88
CA GLY A 199 5.15 15.45 -38.52
C GLY A 199 6.35 15.72 -37.60
N ASP A 200 6.13 16.52 -36.56
CA ASP A 200 7.14 16.90 -35.54
C ASP A 200 6.70 16.55 -34.11
N HIS A 201 5.92 15.49 -33.95
CA HIS A 201 5.44 15.04 -32.65
C HIS A 201 5.33 13.50 -32.59
N SER A 202 5.16 12.97 -31.38
CA SER A 202 5.37 11.56 -31.06
C SER A 202 4.41 11.09 -29.99
N PHE A 203 3.95 9.84 -30.09
CA PHE A 203 3.09 9.21 -29.10
C PHE A 203 3.52 7.78 -28.76
N ALA A 204 3.22 7.40 -27.53
CA ALA A 204 3.24 6.02 -27.06
C ALA A 204 1.92 5.70 -26.34
N LEU A 205 1.37 4.52 -26.63
CA LEU A 205 0.17 3.97 -26.02
C LEU A 205 0.56 2.83 -25.09
N SER A 206 0.12 2.86 -23.83
CA SER A 206 0.28 1.74 -22.91
C SER A 206 -0.75 0.64 -23.18
N LEU A 207 -0.49 -0.56 -22.68
CA LEU A 207 -1.45 -1.66 -22.76
C LEU A 207 -2.73 -1.39 -21.98
N SER A 208 -2.68 -0.57 -20.93
CA SER A 208 -3.87 -0.11 -20.21
C SER A 208 -4.56 1.10 -20.83
N GLY A 209 -4.19 1.48 -22.05
CA GLY A 209 -4.85 2.54 -22.80
C GLY A 209 -4.45 3.95 -22.39
N ALA A 210 -3.43 4.13 -21.55
CA ALA A 210 -2.87 5.45 -21.27
C ALA A 210 -2.07 5.95 -22.48
N VAL A 211 -2.25 7.22 -22.81
CA VAL A 211 -1.63 7.84 -23.99
C VAL A 211 -0.64 8.91 -23.55
N PHE A 212 0.59 8.79 -24.02
CA PHE A 212 1.66 9.76 -23.77
C PHE A 212 2.04 10.44 -25.07
N GLY A 213 1.98 11.78 -25.10
CA GLY A 213 2.34 12.61 -26.26
C GLY A 213 3.48 13.58 -25.95
N TRP A 214 4.34 13.84 -26.93
CA TRP A 214 5.42 14.84 -26.85
C TRP A 214 5.84 15.36 -28.23
N GLY A 215 6.59 16.46 -28.24
CA GLY A 215 7.03 17.18 -29.43
C GLY A 215 6.26 18.49 -29.64
N LYS A 216 6.07 18.84 -30.92
CA LYS A 216 5.38 20.04 -31.36
C LYS A 216 3.91 20.03 -30.95
N ASN A 217 3.40 21.16 -30.46
CA ASN A 217 2.02 21.32 -30.02
C ASN A 217 1.39 22.67 -30.44
N SER A 218 1.95 23.36 -31.43
CA SER A 218 1.49 24.71 -31.83
C SER A 218 0.02 24.81 -32.27
N CYS A 219 -0.60 23.68 -32.62
CA CYS A 219 -2.01 23.59 -33.00
C CYS A 219 -2.83 22.73 -32.01
N GLY A 220 -2.27 22.36 -30.86
CA GLY A 220 -2.92 21.49 -29.89
C GLY A 220 -2.87 19.99 -30.23
N GLN A 221 -1.99 19.57 -31.14
CA GLN A 221 -1.90 18.18 -31.63
C GLN A 221 -1.49 17.14 -30.59
N LEU A 222 -1.03 17.56 -29.40
CA LEU A 222 -0.79 16.67 -28.27
C LEU A 222 -2.04 16.42 -27.40
N GLY A 223 -3.11 17.20 -27.56
CA GLY A 223 -4.36 17.00 -26.83
C GLY A 223 -4.29 17.36 -25.33
N LEU A 224 -3.38 18.26 -24.96
CA LEU A 224 -3.08 18.62 -23.56
C LEU A 224 -3.87 19.83 -23.03
N ASN A 225 -4.83 20.34 -23.79
CA ASN A 225 -5.58 21.59 -23.52
C ASN A 225 -4.71 22.85 -23.52
N ASP A 226 -3.64 22.85 -24.31
CA ASP A 226 -2.76 23.98 -24.55
C ASP A 226 -2.07 23.83 -25.91
N GLU A 227 -1.34 24.87 -26.32
CA GLU A 227 -0.60 24.91 -27.60
C GLU A 227 0.93 24.96 -27.38
N GLN A 228 1.42 24.45 -26.25
CA GLN A 228 2.84 24.52 -25.91
C GLN A 228 3.55 23.20 -26.16
N ASP A 229 4.68 23.27 -26.85
CA ASP A 229 5.54 22.12 -27.11
C ASP A 229 5.96 21.40 -25.81
N ARG A 230 6.14 20.08 -25.92
CA ARG A 230 6.54 19.22 -24.80
C ARG A 230 7.79 18.45 -25.17
N ALA A 231 8.91 18.78 -24.51
CA ALA A 231 10.16 18.08 -24.75
C ALA A 231 10.31 16.76 -23.97
N VAL A 232 9.28 16.36 -23.22
CA VAL A 232 9.21 15.09 -22.49
C VAL A 232 7.80 14.49 -22.66
N PRO A 233 7.65 13.15 -22.67
CA PRO A 233 6.36 12.48 -22.70
C PRO A 233 5.39 12.99 -21.63
N CYS A 234 4.22 13.45 -22.06
CA CYS A 234 3.17 13.96 -21.19
C CYS A 234 1.90 13.12 -21.33
N HIS A 235 1.30 12.75 -20.20
CA HIS A 235 0.10 11.92 -20.17
C HIS A 235 -1.17 12.71 -20.51
N ILE A 236 -1.96 12.20 -21.46
CA ILE A 236 -3.20 12.83 -21.94
C ILE A 236 -4.38 12.36 -21.07
N LYS A 237 -4.61 13.07 -19.97
CA LYS A 237 -5.59 12.69 -18.94
C LYS A 237 -7.00 12.45 -19.49
N PHE A 238 -7.40 13.19 -20.53
CA PHE A 238 -8.74 13.08 -21.14
C PHE A 238 -9.01 11.69 -21.73
N LEU A 239 -7.99 11.03 -22.29
CA LEU A 239 -8.14 9.73 -22.95
C LEU A 239 -8.04 8.53 -21.98
N ARG A 240 -7.66 8.75 -20.71
CA ARG A 240 -7.40 7.70 -19.73
C ARG A 240 -8.58 6.75 -19.53
N SER A 241 -9.81 7.27 -19.54
CA SER A 241 -11.04 6.50 -19.33
C SER A 241 -11.71 6.04 -20.62
N GLN A 242 -11.10 6.27 -21.78
CA GLN A 242 -11.71 6.02 -23.10
C GLN A 242 -11.33 4.66 -23.70
N LYS A 243 -10.49 3.85 -23.03
CA LYS A 243 -10.02 2.55 -23.53
C LYS A 243 -9.39 2.66 -24.93
N VAL A 244 -8.43 3.58 -25.10
CA VAL A 244 -7.72 3.77 -26.38
C VAL A 244 -6.93 2.51 -26.73
N VAL A 245 -7.03 2.06 -27.98
CA VAL A 245 -6.36 0.85 -28.49
C VAL A 245 -5.44 1.15 -29.69
N TYR A 246 -5.59 2.30 -30.34
CA TYR A 246 -4.77 2.67 -31.49
C TYR A 246 -4.66 4.19 -31.65
N ILE A 247 -3.51 4.64 -32.13
CA ILE A 247 -3.22 6.05 -32.40
C ILE A 247 -2.65 6.16 -33.81
N SER A 248 -3.11 7.15 -34.55
CA SER A 248 -2.58 7.54 -35.85
C SER A 248 -2.35 9.05 -35.87
N CYS A 249 -1.23 9.48 -36.44
CA CYS A 249 -0.81 10.88 -36.45
C CYS A 249 -0.66 11.36 -37.89
N GLY A 250 -1.13 12.57 -38.17
CA GLY A 250 -0.83 13.31 -39.39
C GLY A 250 0.33 14.27 -39.19
N ASP A 251 0.44 15.30 -40.04
CA ASP A 251 1.53 16.29 -39.95
C ASP A 251 1.37 17.12 -38.66
N GLU A 252 0.17 17.69 -38.47
CA GLU A 252 -0.16 18.63 -37.38
C GLU A 252 -1.45 18.23 -36.62
N HIS A 253 -1.92 16.99 -36.76
CA HIS A 253 -3.10 16.47 -36.05
C HIS A 253 -2.93 15.02 -35.61
N THR A 254 -3.75 14.58 -34.66
CA THR A 254 -3.74 13.21 -34.13
C THR A 254 -5.15 12.66 -34.03
N ALA A 255 -5.29 11.36 -34.30
CA ALA A 255 -6.50 10.59 -34.11
C ALA A 255 -6.27 9.41 -33.16
N ALA A 256 -7.18 9.22 -32.21
CA ALA A 256 -7.19 8.11 -31.26
C ALA A 256 -8.45 7.27 -31.44
N LEU A 257 -8.26 5.95 -31.50
CA LEU A 257 -9.34 4.96 -31.64
C LEU A 257 -9.52 4.18 -30.34
N THR A 258 -10.76 4.10 -29.89
CA THR A 258 -11.15 3.36 -28.68
C THR A 258 -11.58 1.93 -29.00
N LYS A 259 -11.52 1.04 -28.00
CA LYS A 259 -11.95 -0.37 -28.12
C LYS A 259 -13.40 -0.50 -28.60
N ASP A 260 -14.26 0.42 -28.18
CA ASP A 260 -15.70 0.46 -28.50
C ASP A 260 -15.99 1.19 -29.84
N GLY A 261 -14.95 1.45 -30.65
CA GLY A 261 -15.08 2.03 -31.99
C GLY A 261 -15.33 3.54 -32.04
N GLY A 262 -15.21 4.25 -30.91
CA GLY A 262 -15.22 5.71 -30.87
C GLY A 262 -13.92 6.30 -31.42
N LEU A 263 -14.05 7.32 -32.28
CA LEU A 263 -12.96 8.09 -32.88
C LEU A 263 -12.85 9.48 -32.23
N PHE A 264 -11.66 9.80 -31.73
CA PHE A 264 -11.29 11.12 -31.22
C PHE A 264 -10.21 11.75 -32.10
N THR A 265 -10.32 13.05 -32.35
CA THR A 265 -9.39 13.83 -33.18
C THR A 265 -9.05 15.15 -32.48
N PHE A 266 -7.82 15.62 -32.66
CA PHE A 266 -7.30 16.86 -32.07
C PHE A 266 -6.06 17.37 -32.83
N GLY A 267 -5.73 18.65 -32.67
CA GLY A 267 -4.66 19.35 -33.38
C GLY A 267 -5.17 20.37 -34.40
N ASP A 268 -4.43 20.52 -35.50
CA ASP A 268 -4.80 21.43 -36.59
C ASP A 268 -6.11 21.00 -37.26
N GLY A 269 -7.05 21.95 -37.38
CA GLY A 269 -8.31 21.76 -38.08
C GLY A 269 -8.44 22.57 -39.35
N SER A 270 -7.42 23.34 -39.75
CA SER A 270 -7.49 24.31 -40.83
C SER A 270 -7.98 23.75 -42.18
N GLN A 271 -7.76 22.46 -42.44
CA GLN A 271 -8.17 21.74 -43.64
C GLN A 271 -9.33 20.77 -43.39
N GLY A 272 -10.03 20.85 -42.26
CA GLY A 272 -11.14 19.94 -41.92
C GLY A 272 -10.71 18.53 -41.50
N GLN A 273 -9.42 18.29 -41.28
CA GLN A 273 -8.85 16.95 -41.01
C GLN A 273 -9.28 16.31 -39.69
N LEU A 274 -9.97 17.08 -38.85
CA LEU A 274 -10.56 16.63 -37.58
C LEU A 274 -12.01 16.13 -37.72
N GLY A 275 -12.72 16.46 -38.80
CA GLY A 275 -14.06 15.90 -39.03
C GLY A 275 -15.16 16.43 -38.10
N HIS A 276 -15.00 17.63 -37.53
CA HIS A 276 -15.94 18.25 -36.58
C HIS A 276 -16.90 19.27 -37.21
N ASP A 277 -17.08 19.22 -38.53
CA ASP A 277 -17.81 20.21 -39.33
C ASP A 277 -17.31 21.66 -39.07
N SER A 278 -16.01 21.78 -38.82
CA SER A 278 -15.34 23.03 -38.48
C SER A 278 -13.92 23.05 -39.06
N THR A 279 -13.33 24.24 -39.11
CA THR A 279 -11.91 24.45 -39.48
C THR A 279 -11.07 24.96 -38.31
N ASN A 280 -11.60 24.90 -37.09
CA ASN A 280 -10.90 25.32 -35.89
C ASN A 280 -9.96 24.22 -35.38
N ASN A 281 -8.87 24.63 -34.75
CA ASN A 281 -7.99 23.73 -34.03
C ASN A 281 -8.67 23.22 -32.76
N GLU A 282 -8.32 22.01 -32.35
CA GLU A 282 -8.84 21.38 -31.13
C GLU A 282 -7.66 20.98 -30.24
N ALA A 283 -7.44 21.74 -29.17
CA ALA A 283 -6.36 21.46 -28.22
C ALA A 283 -6.69 20.32 -27.23
N LEU A 284 -7.94 19.86 -27.23
CA LEU A 284 -8.41 18.72 -26.45
C LEU A 284 -8.96 17.64 -27.40
N PRO A 285 -8.76 16.34 -27.10
CA PRO A 285 -9.36 15.26 -27.87
C PRO A 285 -10.88 15.40 -27.95
N ARG A 286 -11.41 15.60 -29.16
CA ARG A 286 -12.84 15.72 -29.41
C ARG A 286 -13.35 14.52 -30.19
N ARG A 287 -14.49 13.97 -29.78
CA ARG A 287 -15.12 12.83 -30.47
C ARG A 287 -15.73 13.29 -31.79
N VAL A 288 -15.54 12.53 -32.86
CA VAL A 288 -16.17 12.76 -34.17
C VAL A 288 -17.63 12.33 -34.11
N LEU A 289 -18.55 13.29 -34.02
CA LEU A 289 -19.98 13.04 -33.76
C LEU A 289 -20.69 12.33 -34.91
N GLU A 290 -20.32 12.61 -36.16
CA GLU A 290 -20.99 12.00 -37.32
C GLU A 290 -20.78 10.49 -37.43
N LEU A 291 -19.71 9.97 -36.82
CA LEU A 291 -19.45 8.52 -36.73
C LEU A 291 -20.00 7.91 -35.43
N MET A 292 -20.74 8.68 -34.63
CA MET A 292 -21.33 8.19 -33.39
C MET A 292 -22.45 7.17 -33.70
N GLY A 293 -22.41 6.02 -33.01
CA GLY A 293 -23.30 4.89 -33.30
C GLY A 293 -22.77 3.92 -34.36
N SER A 294 -21.70 4.29 -35.07
CA SER A 294 -20.91 3.38 -35.90
C SER A 294 -19.67 2.89 -35.14
N GLU A 295 -19.32 1.62 -35.31
CA GLU A 295 -18.08 1.07 -34.74
C GLU A 295 -16.94 1.26 -35.74
N VAL A 296 -16.08 2.24 -35.51
CA VAL A 296 -14.85 2.41 -36.30
C VAL A 296 -13.85 1.31 -35.90
N SER A 297 -13.25 0.62 -36.86
CA SER A 297 -12.28 -0.46 -36.58
C SER A 297 -10.85 -0.14 -36.99
N GLN A 298 -10.66 0.79 -37.92
CA GLN A 298 -9.34 1.21 -38.38
C GLN A 298 -9.34 2.70 -38.67
N ILE A 299 -8.20 3.34 -38.38
CA ILE A 299 -7.94 4.75 -38.70
C ILE A 299 -6.55 4.89 -39.34
N ALA A 300 -6.42 5.83 -40.26
CA ALA A 300 -5.13 6.23 -40.82
C ALA A 300 -5.15 7.73 -41.11
N CYS A 301 -4.18 8.45 -40.57
CA CYS A 301 -3.97 9.87 -40.83
C CYS A 301 -2.93 10.03 -41.93
N GLY A 302 -3.24 10.84 -42.93
CA GLY A 302 -2.25 11.37 -43.85
C GLY A 302 -1.81 12.78 -43.43
N ARG A 303 -1.20 13.53 -44.34
CA ARG A 303 -0.65 14.86 -44.03
C ARG A 303 -1.69 15.83 -43.49
N TYR A 304 -2.80 15.95 -44.22
CA TYR A 304 -3.89 16.91 -43.94
C TYR A 304 -5.27 16.26 -44.07
N HIS A 305 -5.37 14.95 -43.86
CA HIS A 305 -6.63 14.21 -43.95
C HIS A 305 -6.62 12.97 -43.07
N THR A 306 -7.80 12.46 -42.77
CA THR A 306 -8.02 11.28 -41.94
C THR A 306 -8.97 10.32 -42.65
N LEU A 307 -8.62 9.03 -42.63
CA LEU A 307 -9.47 7.94 -43.09
C LEU A 307 -9.94 7.09 -41.90
N ALA A 308 -11.20 6.69 -41.91
CA ALA A 308 -11.81 5.83 -40.90
C ALA A 308 -12.62 4.72 -41.56
N PHE A 309 -12.38 3.46 -41.20
CA PHE A 309 -13.13 2.31 -41.71
C PHE A 309 -14.19 1.83 -40.71
N VAL A 310 -15.42 1.69 -41.20
CA VAL A 310 -16.58 1.22 -40.43
C VAL A 310 -17.04 -0.13 -40.99
N PRO A 311 -16.80 -1.25 -40.28
CA PRO A 311 -17.17 -2.59 -40.78
C PRO A 311 -18.68 -2.80 -40.92
N SER A 312 -19.50 -2.20 -40.06
CA SER A 312 -20.96 -2.37 -40.10
C SER A 312 -21.57 -1.85 -41.40
N SER A 313 -21.04 -0.75 -41.94
CA SER A 313 -21.44 -0.20 -43.24
C SER A 313 -20.52 -0.61 -44.37
N SER A 314 -19.48 -1.41 -44.11
CA SER A 314 -18.48 -1.80 -45.12
C SER A 314 -17.91 -0.58 -45.86
N THR A 315 -17.80 0.56 -45.20
CA THR A 315 -17.51 1.85 -45.84
C THR A 315 -16.29 2.50 -45.21
N VAL A 316 -15.44 3.10 -46.04
CA VAL A 316 -14.35 3.98 -45.60
C VAL A 316 -14.83 5.42 -45.70
N TYR A 317 -14.72 6.15 -44.60
CA TYR A 317 -14.98 7.58 -44.51
C TYR A 317 -13.67 8.35 -44.61
N ALA A 318 -13.70 9.50 -45.27
CA ALA A 318 -12.57 10.39 -45.46
C ALA A 318 -12.97 11.83 -45.15
N PHE A 319 -12.11 12.57 -44.47
CA PHE A 319 -12.30 13.99 -44.17
C PHE A 319 -10.94 14.71 -44.11
N GLY A 320 -10.93 16.00 -44.41
CA GLY A 320 -9.72 16.81 -44.53
C GLY A 320 -9.53 17.47 -45.90
N CYS A 321 -8.27 17.73 -46.24
CA CYS A 321 -7.86 18.30 -47.51
C CYS A 321 -8.11 17.32 -48.66
N ASN A 322 -8.53 17.81 -49.84
CA ASN A 322 -8.70 17.02 -51.06
C ASN A 322 -8.12 17.71 -52.30
N THR A 323 -7.15 18.60 -52.15
CA THR A 323 -6.55 19.33 -53.28
C THR A 323 -5.85 18.38 -54.26
N SER A 324 -5.29 17.29 -53.74
CA SER A 324 -4.55 16.28 -54.49
C SER A 324 -5.36 14.99 -54.73
N GLY A 325 -6.67 15.00 -54.48
CA GLY A 325 -7.53 13.82 -54.62
C GLY A 325 -7.43 12.80 -53.48
N GLN A 326 -6.78 13.15 -52.37
CA GLN A 326 -6.52 12.24 -51.23
C GLN A 326 -7.78 11.74 -50.50
N LEU A 327 -8.95 12.37 -50.65
CA LEU A 327 -10.19 11.83 -50.05
C LEU A 327 -10.86 10.76 -50.92
N GLY A 328 -10.49 10.63 -52.19
CA GLY A 328 -11.07 9.60 -53.07
C GLY A 328 -12.53 9.81 -53.45
N THR A 329 -13.10 11.01 -53.26
CA THR A 329 -14.52 11.30 -53.49
C THR A 329 -14.86 11.70 -54.92
N GLY A 330 -13.87 11.77 -55.81
CA GLY A 330 -14.01 12.28 -57.19
C GLY A 330 -14.15 13.80 -57.31
N SER A 331 -14.39 14.49 -56.20
CA SER A 331 -14.46 15.96 -56.13
C SER A 331 -13.13 16.57 -55.65
N LYS A 332 -12.96 17.89 -55.79
CA LYS A 332 -11.88 18.66 -55.13
C LYS A 332 -12.52 19.57 -54.07
N GLY A 333 -11.80 19.83 -52.99
CA GLY A 333 -12.27 20.71 -51.92
C GLY A 333 -11.76 20.29 -50.54
N ILE A 334 -12.32 20.89 -49.50
CA ILE A 334 -12.09 20.49 -48.11
C ILE A 334 -13.36 19.81 -47.61
N ALA A 335 -13.22 18.62 -47.02
CA ALA A 335 -14.31 17.95 -46.31
C ALA A 335 -14.15 18.16 -44.81
N LYS A 336 -15.04 18.94 -44.20
CA LYS A 336 -15.01 19.23 -42.76
C LYS A 336 -15.66 18.14 -41.92
N SER A 337 -16.35 17.22 -42.57
CA SER A 337 -17.17 16.14 -42.02
C SER A 337 -16.81 14.82 -42.72
N PRO A 338 -16.82 13.68 -42.01
CA PRO A 338 -16.65 12.35 -42.60
C PRO A 338 -17.52 12.07 -43.83
N LEU A 339 -16.90 11.96 -45.01
CA LEU A 339 -17.58 11.62 -46.26
C LEU A 339 -17.28 10.17 -46.68
N PRO A 340 -18.28 9.39 -47.11
CA PRO A 340 -18.05 8.04 -47.61
C PRO A 340 -17.33 8.08 -48.96
N ILE A 341 -16.28 7.26 -49.10
CA ILE A 341 -15.54 7.12 -50.35
C ILE A 341 -16.39 6.31 -51.36
N LYS A 342 -16.66 6.88 -52.54
CA LYS A 342 -17.44 6.24 -53.61
C LYS A 342 -16.63 5.14 -54.31
N GLY A 343 -17.32 4.07 -54.75
CA GLY A 343 -16.74 3.02 -55.59
C GLY A 343 -16.06 1.86 -54.85
N ILE A 344 -16.12 1.82 -53.52
CA ILE A 344 -15.61 0.73 -52.69
C ILE A 344 -16.80 -0.05 -52.10
N PHE A 345 -17.33 -1.04 -52.83
CA PHE A 345 -18.41 -1.89 -52.33
C PHE A 345 -17.83 -3.18 -51.70
N PHE A 346 -17.86 -3.28 -50.36
CA PHE A 346 -17.62 -4.54 -49.65
C PHE A 346 -18.98 -5.12 -49.22
N SER A 347 -19.28 -6.39 -49.52
CA SER A 347 -20.59 -6.97 -49.18
C SER A 347 -20.72 -7.27 -47.69
N HIS A 348 -21.89 -6.94 -47.12
CA HIS A 348 -22.23 -7.09 -45.71
C HIS A 348 -22.86 -8.47 -45.43
N ARG A 349 -22.65 -9.02 -44.22
CA ARG A 349 -23.40 -10.22 -43.77
C ARG A 349 -24.89 -9.85 -43.64
N GLY A 350 -25.70 -10.27 -44.61
CA GLY A 350 -27.17 -10.20 -44.51
C GLY A 350 -27.91 -9.45 -45.62
N GLY A 351 -27.22 -8.85 -46.60
CA GLY A 351 -27.85 -8.18 -47.74
C GLY A 351 -27.91 -9.07 -48.98
N HIS A 352 -29.11 -9.44 -49.42
CA HIS A 352 -29.31 -9.97 -50.77
C HIS A 352 -28.96 -8.89 -51.81
N SER A 353 -27.90 -9.10 -52.60
CA SER A 353 -27.65 -8.33 -53.82
C SER A 353 -27.65 -9.26 -55.03
N MET A 354 -28.46 -8.91 -56.01
CA MET A 354 -28.61 -9.54 -57.32
C MET A 354 -27.53 -9.01 -58.28
N SER A 355 -26.30 -9.49 -58.15
CA SER A 355 -25.28 -9.52 -59.22
C SER A 355 -24.07 -10.30 -58.69
N GLY A 356 -23.41 -11.08 -59.56
CA GLY A 356 -22.31 -11.99 -59.20
C GLY A 356 -21.00 -11.30 -58.79
N ASP A 357 -21.04 -10.43 -57.78
CA ASP A 357 -19.87 -9.72 -57.27
C ASP A 357 -19.17 -10.50 -56.16
N ILE A 358 -17.85 -10.63 -56.32
CA ILE A 358 -16.94 -11.31 -55.38
C ILE A 358 -17.03 -10.62 -54.01
N ILE A 359 -17.21 -11.40 -52.94
CA ILE A 359 -17.16 -10.89 -51.56
C ILE A 359 -15.71 -10.48 -51.25
N VAL A 360 -15.53 -9.23 -50.85
CA VAL A 360 -14.21 -8.65 -50.53
C VAL A 360 -14.26 -8.01 -49.14
N PHE A 361 -13.22 -8.19 -48.34
CA PHE A 361 -13.05 -7.64 -46.99
C PHE A 361 -11.90 -6.63 -46.97
N CYS A 362 -12.10 -5.49 -46.30
CA CYS A 362 -11.03 -4.52 -46.03
C CYS A 362 -10.01 -5.13 -45.06
N VAL A 363 -8.74 -5.15 -45.47
CA VAL A 363 -7.63 -5.67 -44.66
C VAL A 363 -6.98 -4.54 -43.87
N LYS A 364 -6.43 -3.53 -44.56
CA LYS A 364 -5.72 -2.43 -43.90
C LYS A 364 -5.79 -1.16 -44.73
N ILE A 365 -6.04 -0.03 -44.07
CA ILE A 365 -5.93 1.30 -44.66
C ILE A 365 -4.57 1.92 -44.32
N HIS A 366 -3.96 2.57 -45.30
CA HIS A 366 -2.66 3.24 -45.19
C HIS A 366 -2.75 4.63 -45.80
N CYS A 367 -2.23 5.62 -45.09
CA CYS A 367 -2.12 7.01 -45.54
C CYS A 367 -0.65 7.44 -45.45
N GLY A 368 -0.20 8.27 -46.39
CA GLY A 368 1.11 8.92 -46.36
C GLY A 368 0.96 10.43 -46.35
N GLY A 369 1.79 11.11 -47.14
CA GLY A 369 1.63 12.54 -47.41
C GLY A 369 0.25 12.84 -48.01
N ASP A 370 0.17 12.89 -49.34
CA ASP A 370 -1.08 13.20 -50.05
C ASP A 370 -1.66 12.00 -50.80
N HIS A 371 -1.32 10.78 -50.39
CA HIS A 371 -1.68 9.54 -51.10
C HIS A 371 -2.03 8.41 -50.14
N ASN A 372 -2.84 7.46 -50.61
CA ASN A 372 -3.43 6.41 -49.79
C ASN A 372 -3.45 5.07 -50.49
N PHE A 373 -3.45 4.01 -49.69
CA PHE A 373 -3.64 2.64 -50.14
C PHE A 373 -4.64 1.90 -49.26
N LEU A 374 -5.43 1.05 -49.90
CA LEU A 374 -6.33 0.12 -49.23
C LEU A 374 -6.02 -1.31 -49.67
N LEU A 375 -5.68 -2.14 -48.70
CA LEU A 375 -5.51 -3.57 -48.87
C LEU A 375 -6.84 -4.27 -48.64
N TYR A 376 -7.19 -5.21 -49.52
CA TYR A 376 -8.43 -5.96 -49.44
C TYR A 376 -8.18 -7.43 -49.78
N SER A 377 -8.99 -8.33 -49.22
CA SER A 377 -8.87 -9.79 -49.36
C SER A 377 -10.23 -10.43 -49.63
N ASN A 378 -10.24 -11.50 -50.44
CA ASN A 378 -11.45 -12.30 -50.69
C ASN A 378 -11.70 -13.35 -49.59
N LYS A 379 -10.75 -13.52 -48.66
CA LYS A 379 -10.91 -14.35 -47.47
C LYS A 379 -11.30 -13.46 -46.29
N GLU A 380 -12.25 -13.92 -45.49
CA GLU A 380 -12.60 -13.28 -44.22
C GLU A 380 -11.35 -13.33 -43.32
N VAL A 381 -10.76 -12.15 -43.09
CA VAL A 381 -9.65 -12.01 -42.15
C VAL A 381 -10.24 -11.27 -40.95
N THR A 382 -10.31 -11.95 -39.80
CA THR A 382 -10.67 -11.32 -38.53
C THR A 382 -9.53 -10.42 -38.09
N ILE A 383 -9.52 -9.18 -38.57
CA ILE A 383 -8.53 -8.17 -38.18
C ILE A 383 -9.08 -7.48 -36.95
N HIS A 384 -8.94 -8.16 -35.83
CA HIS A 384 -8.87 -7.47 -34.57
C HIS A 384 -7.44 -6.89 -34.47
N CYS A 385 -7.31 -5.57 -34.51
CA CYS A 385 -6.19 -4.87 -33.89
C CYS A 385 -6.20 -5.19 -32.39
N ARG A 386 -5.82 -6.43 -32.03
CA ARG A 386 -5.73 -6.90 -30.66
C ARG A 386 -4.30 -7.33 -30.41
N ILE A 387 -3.72 -6.63 -29.45
CA ILE A 387 -2.53 -6.97 -28.68
C ILE A 387 -2.43 -8.49 -28.52
N SER A 388 -1.26 -9.04 -28.84
CA SER A 388 -0.93 -10.48 -28.80
C SER A 388 -1.40 -11.16 -27.51
N SER A 389 -1.86 -12.41 -27.65
CA SER A 389 -2.39 -13.25 -26.58
C SER A 389 -1.34 -13.66 -25.52
N ARG A 390 -1.79 -13.72 -24.26
CA ARG A 390 -1.03 -14.13 -23.04
C ARG A 390 -0.19 -15.42 -23.20
N LEU A 391 -0.58 -16.35 -24.06
CA LEU A 391 0.10 -17.65 -24.23
C LEU A 391 1.44 -17.56 -24.97
N GLY A 392 1.64 -16.55 -25.82
CA GLY A 392 2.91 -16.34 -26.54
C GLY A 392 4.05 -15.87 -25.62
N PHE A 393 3.73 -15.37 -24.42
CA PHE A 393 4.66 -14.69 -23.52
C PHE A 393 5.39 -15.64 -22.56
N LEU A 394 4.76 -16.74 -22.12
CA LEU A 394 5.44 -17.80 -21.36
C LEU A 394 6.55 -18.50 -22.19
N LEU A 395 6.33 -18.65 -23.49
CA LEU A 395 7.36 -19.13 -24.44
C LEU A 395 8.44 -18.08 -24.75
N LEU A 396 8.13 -16.80 -24.50
CA LEU A 396 9.06 -15.68 -24.64
C LEU A 396 9.98 -15.57 -23.41
N LEU A 397 9.49 -15.87 -22.21
CA LEU A 397 10.31 -16.04 -21.00
C LEU A 397 11.36 -17.12 -21.22
N SER A 398 10.99 -18.33 -21.70
CA SER A 398 12.00 -19.36 -22.01
C SER A 398 12.95 -18.92 -23.13
N GLY A 399 12.43 -18.30 -24.20
CA GLY A 399 13.23 -17.88 -25.35
C GLY A 399 14.19 -16.69 -25.12
N ILE A 400 13.92 -15.83 -24.13
CA ILE A 400 14.79 -14.69 -23.76
C ILE A 400 15.91 -15.17 -22.82
N PHE A 401 15.58 -15.99 -21.82
CA PHE A 401 16.58 -16.50 -20.89
C PHE A 401 17.47 -17.60 -21.51
N ASP A 402 17.00 -18.36 -22.51
CA ASP A 402 17.82 -19.32 -23.27
C ASP A 402 18.84 -18.66 -24.22
N ARG A 403 18.70 -17.36 -24.55
CA ARG A 403 19.51 -16.69 -25.60
C ARG A 403 20.28 -15.45 -25.17
N CYS A 404 20.35 -15.15 -23.87
CA CYS A 404 21.24 -14.12 -23.33
C CYS A 404 22.46 -14.73 -22.62
N PRO A 405 23.51 -15.20 -23.33
CA PRO A 405 24.77 -15.53 -22.66
C PRO A 405 25.64 -14.30 -22.33
N VAL A 406 25.34 -13.08 -22.78
CA VAL A 406 26.30 -11.97 -22.71
C VAL A 406 25.63 -10.61 -22.46
N SER A 407 25.62 -10.20 -21.19
CA SER A 407 25.76 -8.83 -20.63
C SER A 407 24.88 -8.67 -19.39
N ARG A 408 25.54 -8.67 -18.22
CA ARG A 408 24.91 -8.59 -16.88
C ARG A 408 24.20 -7.26 -16.60
N ASP A 409 24.38 -6.23 -17.43
CA ASP A 409 24.00 -4.85 -17.09
C ASP A 409 22.59 -4.39 -17.53
N ARG A 410 21.81 -5.18 -18.28
CA ARG A 410 20.67 -4.61 -19.03
C ARG A 410 19.32 -5.34 -18.95
N CYS A 411 19.21 -6.41 -18.15
CA CYS A 411 17.99 -7.23 -18.04
C CYS A 411 16.86 -6.61 -17.18
N GLY A 412 17.16 -5.66 -16.29
CA GLY A 412 16.22 -5.15 -15.28
C GLY A 412 14.91 -4.57 -15.83
N ASN A 413 14.99 -3.63 -16.78
CA ASN A 413 13.79 -3.00 -17.35
C ASN A 413 12.94 -3.98 -18.16
N SER A 414 13.59 -4.92 -18.84
CA SER A 414 12.96 -5.98 -19.63
C SER A 414 12.11 -6.90 -18.75
N VAL A 415 12.64 -7.30 -17.59
CA VAL A 415 11.93 -8.15 -16.62
C VAL A 415 10.73 -7.40 -16.03
N CYS A 416 10.86 -6.12 -15.73
CA CYS A 416 9.75 -5.32 -15.16
C CYS A 416 8.56 -5.23 -16.09
N VAL A 417 8.80 -4.85 -17.34
CA VAL A 417 7.73 -4.70 -18.33
C VAL A 417 7.05 -6.04 -18.58
N MET A 418 7.81 -7.15 -18.58
CA MET A 418 7.25 -8.50 -18.71
C MET A 418 6.38 -8.89 -17.51
N LEU A 419 6.86 -8.66 -16.29
CA LEU A 419 6.10 -8.95 -15.07
C LEU A 419 4.80 -8.15 -15.06
N VAL A 420 4.86 -6.84 -15.30
CA VAL A 420 3.67 -5.98 -15.38
C VAL A 420 2.71 -6.47 -16.46
N HIS A 421 3.21 -6.83 -17.65
CA HIS A 421 2.39 -7.35 -18.74
C HIS A 421 1.62 -8.62 -18.36
N ILE A 422 2.28 -9.58 -17.71
CA ILE A 422 1.64 -10.84 -17.27
C ILE A 422 0.59 -10.58 -16.18
N SER A 423 0.86 -9.58 -15.33
CA SER A 423 0.02 -9.17 -14.21
C SER A 423 -1.27 -8.46 -14.64
N LEU A 424 -1.36 -7.97 -15.88
CA LEU A 424 -2.57 -7.33 -16.40
C LEU A 424 -3.65 -8.39 -16.67
N PRO A 425 -4.92 -8.17 -16.26
CA PRO A 425 -6.07 -9.05 -16.52
C PRO A 425 -6.14 -9.58 -17.98
N PRO A 426 -6.74 -10.76 -18.21
CA PRO A 426 -6.87 -11.29 -19.57
C PRO A 426 -7.65 -10.29 -20.44
N THR A 427 -7.37 -10.27 -21.75
CA THR A 427 -7.97 -9.29 -22.68
C THR A 427 -9.51 -9.34 -22.78
N SER A 428 -10.14 -10.36 -22.18
CA SER A 428 -11.58 -10.47 -21.97
C SER A 428 -12.10 -9.57 -20.85
N ASP A 429 -11.27 -9.25 -19.86
CA ASP A 429 -11.58 -8.37 -18.74
C ASP A 429 -10.95 -6.98 -18.96
N ASP A 430 -11.80 -5.96 -19.03
CA ASP A 430 -11.42 -4.56 -19.22
C ASP A 430 -10.81 -3.94 -17.95
N GLY A 431 -10.58 -4.71 -16.89
CA GLY A 431 -9.99 -4.26 -15.62
C GLY A 431 -8.67 -3.49 -15.79
N HIS A 432 -7.83 -3.86 -16.76
CA HIS A 432 -6.56 -3.18 -17.01
C HIS A 432 -6.73 -1.71 -17.47
N PHE A 433 -7.81 -1.37 -18.19
CA PHE A 433 -8.09 0.01 -18.61
C PHE A 433 -8.53 0.91 -17.44
N LYS A 434 -8.88 0.34 -16.29
CA LYS A 434 -9.37 1.10 -15.12
C LYS A 434 -8.25 1.67 -14.25
N THR A 435 -6.98 1.49 -14.62
CA THR A 435 -5.87 1.90 -13.76
C THR A 435 -5.83 3.39 -13.51
N ASN A 436 -5.79 3.76 -12.23
CA ASN A 436 -5.79 5.13 -11.74
C ASN A 436 -5.20 5.17 -10.30
N PRO A 437 -5.01 6.36 -9.70
CA PRO A 437 -4.50 6.50 -8.33
C PRO A 437 -5.26 5.74 -7.23
N ARG A 438 -6.50 5.30 -7.48
CA ARG A 438 -7.31 4.49 -6.57
C ARG A 438 -7.29 3.01 -6.93
N ILE A 439 -7.20 2.65 -8.21
CA ILE A 439 -7.29 1.25 -8.66
C ILE A 439 -6.02 0.87 -9.42
N PRO A 440 -5.25 -0.14 -8.97
CA PRO A 440 -4.02 -0.53 -9.65
C PRO A 440 -4.26 -1.20 -11.02
N GLY A 441 -5.40 -1.87 -11.20
CA GLY A 441 -5.76 -2.59 -12.45
C GLY A 441 -4.84 -3.78 -12.74
N ILE A 442 -4.38 -4.44 -11.67
CA ILE A 442 -3.55 -5.64 -11.68
C ILE A 442 -4.39 -6.81 -11.16
N ASP A 443 -4.19 -8.00 -11.71
CA ASP A 443 -4.66 -9.25 -11.13
C ASP A 443 -3.57 -9.89 -10.28
N LEU A 444 -3.58 -9.63 -8.97
CA LEU A 444 -2.59 -10.16 -8.01
C LEU A 444 -2.59 -11.70 -7.96
N ASN A 445 -3.70 -12.37 -8.26
CA ASN A 445 -3.75 -13.84 -8.30
C ASN A 445 -2.98 -14.40 -9.50
N SER A 446 -3.04 -13.72 -10.66
CA SER A 446 -2.18 -14.06 -11.79
C SER A 446 -0.70 -13.89 -11.46
N VAL A 447 -0.33 -12.87 -10.68
CA VAL A 447 1.05 -12.64 -10.22
C VAL A 447 1.53 -13.76 -9.31
N ARG A 448 0.71 -14.19 -8.37
CA ARG A 448 1.00 -15.34 -7.49
C ARG A 448 1.25 -16.61 -8.27
N LEU A 449 0.32 -16.95 -9.17
CA LEU A 449 0.43 -18.15 -9.97
C LEU A 449 1.70 -18.15 -10.83
N LEU A 450 2.13 -16.97 -11.31
CA LEU A 450 3.39 -16.81 -12.02
C LEU A 450 4.59 -17.14 -11.11
N PHE A 451 4.67 -16.53 -9.92
CA PHE A 451 5.76 -16.81 -8.99
C PHE A 451 5.74 -18.26 -8.49
N ASP A 452 4.58 -18.83 -8.18
CA ASP A 452 4.44 -20.24 -7.81
C ASP A 452 4.91 -21.18 -8.93
N THR A 453 4.70 -20.78 -10.20
CA THR A 453 5.23 -21.51 -11.34
C THR A 453 6.74 -21.37 -11.44
N LEU A 454 7.30 -20.18 -11.22
CA LEU A 454 8.75 -19.94 -11.22
C LEU A 454 9.48 -20.67 -10.08
N MET A 455 8.82 -20.91 -8.95
CA MET A 455 9.36 -21.67 -7.82
C MET A 455 9.48 -23.18 -8.11
N LYS A 456 8.86 -23.71 -9.16
CA LYS A 456 8.97 -25.13 -9.52
C LYS A 456 10.42 -25.47 -9.89
N PRO A 457 10.95 -26.65 -9.53
CA PRO A 457 12.35 -27.04 -9.77
C PRO A 457 12.80 -26.88 -11.22
N ALA A 458 11.88 -27.10 -12.17
CA ALA A 458 12.10 -26.94 -13.61
C ALA A 458 12.55 -25.53 -14.03
N PHE A 459 12.23 -24.50 -13.23
CA PHE A 459 12.53 -23.10 -13.52
C PHE A 459 13.52 -22.48 -12.51
N SER A 460 14.18 -23.28 -11.68
CA SER A 460 15.14 -22.80 -10.67
C SER A 460 16.24 -21.89 -11.22
N LYS A 461 16.83 -22.22 -12.37
CA LYS A 461 17.82 -21.37 -13.08
C LYS A 461 17.24 -20.02 -13.50
N LEU A 462 15.99 -20.02 -13.96
CA LEU A 462 15.28 -18.82 -14.38
C LEU A 462 14.98 -17.92 -13.17
N LEU A 463 14.55 -18.52 -12.05
CA LEU A 463 14.31 -17.81 -10.80
C LEU A 463 15.60 -17.14 -10.29
N GLU A 464 16.73 -17.85 -10.29
CA GLU A 464 18.02 -17.29 -9.87
C GLU A 464 18.44 -16.09 -10.74
N GLN A 465 18.26 -16.19 -12.06
CA GLN A 465 18.52 -15.09 -12.99
C GLN A 465 17.60 -13.88 -12.75
N VAL A 466 16.31 -14.12 -12.47
CA VAL A 466 15.34 -13.07 -12.12
C VAL A 466 15.75 -12.39 -10.81
N CYS A 467 16.12 -13.14 -9.78
CA CYS A 467 16.58 -12.59 -8.50
C CYS A 467 17.84 -11.74 -8.66
N CYS A 468 18.86 -12.22 -9.38
CA CYS A 468 20.05 -11.42 -9.66
C CYS A 468 19.71 -10.12 -10.43
N SER A 469 18.72 -10.17 -11.34
CA SER A 469 18.24 -8.98 -12.03
C SER A 469 17.50 -8.00 -11.10
N PHE A 470 16.81 -8.51 -10.08
CA PHE A 470 16.16 -7.67 -9.07
C PHE A 470 17.17 -6.92 -8.21
N GLU A 471 18.20 -7.63 -7.73
CA GLU A 471 19.27 -7.11 -6.88
C GLU A 471 20.13 -6.07 -7.62
N SER A 472 20.62 -6.41 -8.82
CA SER A 472 21.63 -5.60 -9.50
C SER A 472 21.09 -4.47 -10.37
N LEU A 473 19.83 -4.58 -10.84
CA LEU A 473 19.30 -3.67 -11.85
C LEU A 473 17.96 -3.04 -11.48
N LEU A 474 16.95 -3.83 -11.10
CA LEU A 474 15.61 -3.28 -10.91
C LEU A 474 15.51 -2.36 -9.70
N ILE A 475 15.76 -2.88 -8.50
CA ILE A 475 15.53 -2.13 -7.26
C ILE A 475 16.37 -0.83 -7.22
N PRO A 476 17.66 -0.84 -7.60
CA PRO A 476 18.44 0.39 -7.67
C PRO A 476 17.90 1.43 -8.66
N GLN A 477 17.26 1.00 -9.76
CA GLN A 477 16.75 1.87 -10.82
C GLN A 477 15.31 2.35 -10.60
N LEU A 478 14.64 1.93 -9.52
CA LEU A 478 13.28 2.38 -9.20
C LEU A 478 13.25 3.90 -8.95
N PRO A 479 12.53 4.68 -9.77
CA PRO A 479 12.56 6.15 -9.67
C PRO A 479 11.81 6.65 -8.43
N CYS A 480 12.30 7.73 -7.82
CA CYS A 480 11.62 8.42 -6.71
C CYS A 480 10.28 9.04 -7.15
N SER A 481 10.23 9.46 -8.42
CA SER A 481 9.05 10.06 -9.06
C SER A 481 8.74 9.30 -10.35
N PRO A 482 7.96 8.20 -10.27
CA PRO A 482 7.58 7.44 -11.46
C PRO A 482 6.72 8.28 -12.41
N PRO A 483 6.85 8.07 -13.74
CA PRO A 483 6.25 8.95 -14.75
C PRO A 483 4.72 8.92 -14.80
N ASP A 484 4.10 7.79 -14.47
CA ASP A 484 2.66 7.63 -14.26
C ASP A 484 2.41 6.54 -13.21
N VAL A 485 1.19 6.50 -12.66
CA VAL A 485 0.77 5.43 -11.76
C VAL A 485 0.89 4.04 -12.38
N GLU A 486 0.89 3.89 -13.71
CA GLU A 486 1.17 2.60 -14.34
C GLU A 486 2.54 2.02 -13.97
N ALA A 487 3.56 2.86 -13.82
CA ALA A 487 4.89 2.43 -13.42
C ALA A 487 4.92 2.00 -11.94
N MET A 488 3.98 2.48 -11.11
CA MET A 488 3.87 2.11 -9.69
C MET A 488 3.45 0.65 -9.48
N ARG A 489 2.86 0.01 -10.50
CA ARG A 489 2.38 -1.38 -10.42
C ARG A 489 3.50 -2.36 -10.04
N ILE A 490 4.74 -2.06 -10.41
CA ILE A 490 5.89 -2.91 -10.10
C ILE A 490 6.11 -3.09 -8.60
N TYR A 491 5.81 -2.07 -7.77
CA TYR A 491 5.97 -2.17 -6.32
C TYR A 491 5.01 -3.23 -5.74
N LEU A 492 3.77 -3.28 -6.22
CA LEU A 492 2.80 -4.31 -5.80
C LEU A 492 3.20 -5.71 -6.28
N ILE A 493 3.73 -5.82 -7.50
CA ILE A 493 4.17 -7.10 -8.07
C ILE A 493 5.37 -7.66 -7.31
N LEU A 494 6.33 -6.81 -6.93
CA LEU A 494 7.52 -7.24 -6.20
C LEU A 494 7.16 -7.83 -4.83
N PHE A 495 6.14 -7.32 -4.13
CA PHE A 495 5.70 -7.87 -2.84
C PHE A 495 5.10 -9.27 -2.93
N GLU A 496 4.61 -9.67 -4.10
CA GLU A 496 4.11 -11.03 -4.32
C GLU A 496 5.25 -12.03 -4.56
N CYS A 497 6.51 -11.59 -4.66
CA CYS A 497 7.66 -12.45 -4.87
C CYS A 497 7.96 -13.27 -3.60
N PRO A 498 7.85 -14.61 -3.61
CA PRO A 498 8.09 -15.46 -2.44
C PRO A 498 9.53 -15.38 -1.91
N VAL A 499 10.49 -15.01 -2.78
CA VAL A 499 11.91 -14.89 -2.43
C VAL A 499 12.16 -13.81 -1.37
N LEU A 500 11.26 -12.82 -1.24
CA LEU A 500 11.32 -11.81 -0.18
C LEU A 500 11.20 -12.39 1.24
N GLN A 501 10.66 -13.60 1.40
CA GLN A 501 10.50 -14.28 2.69
C GLN A 501 11.78 -15.00 3.14
N ASP A 502 12.71 -15.28 2.23
CA ASP A 502 13.92 -16.02 2.54
C ASP A 502 14.98 -15.09 3.16
N SER A 503 15.46 -15.50 4.34
CA SER A 503 16.52 -14.81 5.11
C SER A 503 17.76 -14.47 4.30
N LYS A 504 18.10 -15.28 3.27
CA LYS A 504 19.25 -15.04 2.39
C LYS A 504 19.14 -13.72 1.61
N TYR A 505 17.93 -13.30 1.28
CA TYR A 505 17.66 -12.15 0.40
C TYR A 505 17.22 -10.90 1.16
N PHE A 506 17.18 -10.93 2.50
CA PHE A 506 16.77 -9.77 3.30
C PHE A 506 17.67 -8.55 3.07
N ILE A 507 18.99 -8.75 3.07
CA ILE A 507 19.98 -7.67 2.89
C ILE A 507 20.04 -7.19 1.44
N THR A 508 19.95 -8.11 0.46
CA THR A 508 20.15 -7.78 -0.96
C THR A 508 18.89 -7.31 -1.66
N LEU A 509 17.70 -7.69 -1.19
CA LEU A 509 16.43 -7.49 -1.90
C LEU A 509 15.37 -6.81 -1.03
N THR A 510 15.04 -7.38 0.13
CA THR A 510 13.92 -6.91 0.97
C THR A 510 14.14 -5.51 1.54
N ILE A 511 15.32 -5.24 2.11
CA ILE A 511 15.67 -3.93 2.68
C ILE A 511 15.88 -2.87 1.59
N PRO A 512 16.62 -3.13 0.49
CA PRO A 512 16.69 -2.20 -0.64
C PRO A 512 15.34 -1.84 -1.24
N LEU A 513 14.40 -2.79 -1.31
CA LEU A 513 13.03 -2.51 -1.74
C LEU A 513 12.33 -1.56 -0.77
N ALA A 514 12.46 -1.78 0.55
CA ALA A 514 11.90 -0.88 1.57
C ALA A 514 12.47 0.55 1.44
N MET A 515 13.77 0.68 1.26
CA MET A 515 14.43 1.98 1.04
C MET A 515 13.92 2.65 -0.24
N ALA A 516 13.75 1.90 -1.33
CA ALA A 516 13.22 2.43 -2.59
C ALA A 516 11.77 2.96 -2.44
N ILE A 517 10.95 2.32 -1.61
CA ILE A 517 9.58 2.76 -1.30
C ILE A 517 9.59 4.01 -0.43
N LEU A 518 10.45 4.07 0.59
CA LEU A 518 10.56 5.24 1.47
C LEU A 518 11.11 6.47 0.75
N ARG A 519 11.84 6.27 -0.36
CA ARG A 519 12.37 7.33 -1.24
C ARG A 519 11.31 7.93 -2.18
N LEU A 520 10.11 7.36 -2.26
CA LEU A 520 9.05 7.87 -3.14
C LEU A 520 8.59 9.28 -2.73
N ASP A 521 8.32 10.12 -3.72
CA ASP A 521 7.72 11.44 -3.51
C ASP A 521 6.33 11.33 -2.85
N ALA A 522 5.86 12.42 -2.22
CA ALA A 522 4.60 12.46 -1.47
C ALA A 522 3.37 12.00 -2.29
N ASN A 523 3.32 12.28 -3.59
CA ASN A 523 2.20 11.90 -4.46
C ASN A 523 2.20 10.39 -4.78
N PRO A 524 3.25 9.79 -5.38
CA PRO A 524 3.37 8.35 -5.54
C PRO A 524 3.18 7.56 -4.24
N SER A 525 3.72 8.06 -3.13
CA SER A 525 3.60 7.44 -1.80
C SER A 525 2.15 7.32 -1.36
N LYS A 526 1.34 8.38 -1.53
CA LYS A 526 -0.12 8.35 -1.25
C LYS A 526 -0.89 7.40 -2.17
N VAL A 527 -0.48 7.27 -3.44
CA VAL A 527 -1.10 6.30 -4.36
C VAL A 527 -0.85 4.87 -3.88
N LEU A 528 0.37 4.57 -3.46
CA LEU A 528 0.71 3.25 -2.93
C LEU A 528 -0.04 2.95 -1.62
N ASP A 529 -0.16 3.93 -0.72
CA ASP A 529 -0.95 3.84 0.50
C ASP A 529 -2.42 3.48 0.21
N ASN A 530 -3.03 4.17 -0.76
CA ASN A 530 -4.40 3.87 -1.18
C ASN A 530 -4.52 2.46 -1.76
N TRP A 531 -3.56 2.02 -2.57
CA TRP A 531 -3.59 0.67 -3.13
C TRP A 531 -3.44 -0.40 -2.07
N TRP A 532 -2.54 -0.23 -1.10
CA TRP A 532 -2.41 -1.17 0.03
C TRP A 532 -3.68 -1.28 0.86
N SER A 533 -4.46 -0.21 1.00
CA SER A 533 -5.76 -0.26 1.69
C SER A 533 -6.81 -1.12 1.00
N LEU A 534 -6.62 -1.43 -0.30
CA LEU A 534 -7.53 -2.23 -1.13
C LEU A 534 -7.08 -3.68 -1.33
N VAL A 535 -5.86 -4.00 -0.89
CA VAL A 535 -5.30 -5.35 -1.03
C VAL A 535 -5.92 -6.29 0.03
N ASP A 536 -6.13 -7.56 -0.32
CA ASP A 536 -6.70 -8.54 0.61
C ASP A 536 -5.88 -8.67 1.91
N GLY A 537 -6.56 -8.88 3.03
CA GLY A 537 -5.92 -8.94 4.35
C GLY A 537 -4.84 -10.02 4.47
N SER A 538 -4.99 -11.16 3.80
CA SER A 538 -3.98 -12.23 3.78
C SER A 538 -2.66 -11.80 3.13
N VAL A 539 -2.75 -11.00 2.06
CA VAL A 539 -1.56 -10.44 1.37
C VAL A 539 -0.86 -9.46 2.31
N PHE A 540 -1.65 -8.62 2.95
CA PHE A 540 -1.17 -7.54 3.79
C PHE A 540 -0.52 -8.10 5.06
N SER A 541 -1.11 -9.11 5.71
CA SER A 541 -0.49 -9.85 6.82
C SER A 541 0.86 -10.44 6.44
N ARG A 542 0.97 -11.07 5.27
CA ARG A 542 2.24 -11.64 4.79
C ARG A 542 3.30 -10.55 4.56
N LEU A 543 2.91 -9.38 4.06
CA LEU A 543 3.81 -8.23 3.89
C LEU A 543 4.36 -7.76 5.25
N VAL A 544 3.48 -7.64 6.25
CA VAL A 544 3.87 -7.32 7.62
C VAL A 544 4.83 -8.38 8.17
N GLU A 545 4.55 -9.66 7.95
CA GLU A 545 5.39 -10.78 8.40
C GLU A 545 6.80 -10.77 7.78
N ILE A 546 6.92 -10.49 6.47
CA ILE A 546 8.23 -10.37 5.78
C ILE A 546 9.12 -9.34 6.48
N TYR A 547 8.58 -8.15 6.72
CA TYR A 547 9.36 -7.07 7.31
C TYR A 547 9.58 -7.25 8.81
N LYS A 548 8.65 -7.89 9.55
CA LYS A 548 8.89 -8.33 10.93
C LYS A 548 10.05 -9.33 11.02
N ASN A 549 10.04 -10.36 10.19
CA ASN A 549 11.11 -11.37 10.15
C ASN A 549 12.45 -10.74 9.75
N THR A 550 12.42 -9.72 8.88
CA THR A 550 13.60 -8.92 8.55
C THR A 550 14.15 -8.17 9.76
N VAL A 551 13.31 -7.52 10.57
CA VAL A 551 13.74 -6.86 11.82
C VAL A 551 14.35 -7.88 12.80
N VAL A 552 13.69 -9.02 13.02
CA VAL A 552 14.19 -10.08 13.90
C VAL A 552 15.55 -10.60 13.43
N PHE A 553 15.73 -10.79 12.13
CA PHE A 553 17.01 -11.20 11.54
C PHE A 553 18.12 -10.15 11.76
N LEU A 554 17.81 -8.85 11.60
CA LEU A 554 18.78 -7.78 11.84
C LEU A 554 19.19 -7.70 13.32
N LEU A 555 18.25 -7.94 14.25
CA LEU A 555 18.50 -7.92 15.70
C LEU A 555 19.31 -9.15 16.18
N THR A 556 19.05 -10.34 15.63
CA THR A 556 19.69 -11.60 16.03
C THR A 556 21.01 -11.91 15.31
N GLY A 557 21.05 -11.76 13.98
CA GLY A 557 22.18 -12.19 13.13
C GLY A 557 22.95 -11.05 12.45
N GLY A 558 22.38 -9.83 12.38
CA GLY A 558 22.97 -8.70 11.66
C GLY A 558 24.29 -8.20 12.25
N LYS A 559 24.53 -8.38 13.55
CA LYS A 559 25.74 -7.92 14.26
C LYS A 559 27.04 -8.58 13.77
N ALA A 560 26.98 -9.76 13.16
CA ALA A 560 28.17 -10.49 12.69
C ALA A 560 28.50 -10.27 11.20
N LEU A 561 27.54 -9.78 10.41
CA LEU A 561 27.62 -9.74 8.94
C LEU A 561 27.76 -8.32 8.35
N LEU A 562 27.45 -7.27 9.11
CA LEU A 562 27.33 -5.90 8.60
C LEU A 562 28.18 -4.90 9.41
N ILE A 563 28.66 -3.85 8.73
CA ILE A 563 29.33 -2.71 9.39
C ILE A 563 28.27 -1.95 10.21
N PRO A 564 28.55 -1.57 11.48
CA PRO A 564 27.56 -0.98 12.40
C PRO A 564 26.73 0.18 11.83
N VAL A 565 27.33 1.05 11.01
CA VAL A 565 26.66 2.21 10.40
C VAL A 565 25.55 1.81 9.43
N PHE A 566 25.74 0.75 8.64
CA PHE A 566 24.70 0.29 7.71
C PHE A 566 23.59 -0.49 8.43
N LEU A 567 23.91 -1.15 9.55
CA LEU A 567 22.93 -1.89 10.34
C LEU A 567 21.85 -0.95 10.90
N GLU A 568 22.24 0.21 11.44
CA GLU A 568 21.28 1.20 11.95
C GLU A 568 20.38 1.77 10.85
N SER A 569 20.96 2.12 9.69
CA SER A 569 20.20 2.60 8.54
C SER A 569 19.18 1.57 8.04
N TYR A 570 19.55 0.30 8.00
CA TYR A 570 18.68 -0.80 7.56
C TYR A 570 17.55 -1.10 8.55
N ILE A 571 17.85 -1.08 9.85
CA ILE A 571 16.82 -1.21 10.90
C ILE A 571 15.83 -0.02 10.79
N SER A 572 16.33 1.21 10.67
CA SER A 572 15.50 2.41 10.49
C SER A 572 14.58 2.29 9.28
N ALA A 573 15.13 1.94 8.11
CA ALA A 573 14.35 1.80 6.89
C ALA A 573 13.24 0.73 7.03
N THR A 574 13.55 -0.40 7.66
CA THR A 574 12.57 -1.49 7.85
C THR A 574 11.46 -1.07 8.82
N LEU A 575 11.81 -0.42 9.94
CA LEU A 575 10.85 0.08 10.93
C LEU A 575 9.96 1.20 10.38
N ARG A 576 10.53 2.14 9.61
CA ARG A 576 9.76 3.21 8.95
C ARG A 576 8.77 2.67 7.92
N LEU A 577 9.13 1.60 7.21
CA LEU A 577 8.19 0.94 6.31
C LEU A 577 7.07 0.23 7.08
N LEU A 578 7.40 -0.48 8.16
CA LEU A 578 6.40 -1.09 9.04
C LEU A 578 5.46 -0.04 9.66
N GLU A 579 5.98 1.13 10.04
CA GLU A 579 5.19 2.26 10.53
C GLU A 579 4.25 2.78 9.43
N LYS A 580 4.73 2.87 8.18
CA LYS A 580 3.90 3.24 7.04
C LYS A 580 2.76 2.24 6.82
N LEU A 581 3.05 0.94 6.85
CA LEU A 581 2.03 -0.12 6.75
C LEU A 581 1.03 -0.04 7.91
N HIS A 582 1.50 0.24 9.13
CA HIS A 582 0.64 0.44 10.28
C HIS A 582 -0.33 1.62 10.09
N LYS A 583 0.15 2.77 9.56
CA LYS A 583 -0.67 3.97 9.29
C LYS A 583 -1.71 3.78 8.19
N VAL A 584 -1.44 2.92 7.20
CA VAL A 584 -2.36 2.63 6.09
C VAL A 584 -3.60 1.86 6.53
N ARG A 585 -3.61 1.32 7.75
CA ARG A 585 -4.77 0.72 8.41
C ARG A 585 -5.85 1.78 8.67
N LEU A 586 -6.64 2.09 7.65
CA LEU A 586 -7.79 2.99 7.73
C LEU A 586 -8.87 2.41 8.68
N PRO A 587 -9.56 3.26 9.47
CA PRO A 587 -10.68 2.84 10.30
C PRO A 587 -11.85 2.46 9.39
N GLY A 588 -12.06 1.16 9.21
CA GLY A 588 -13.07 0.59 8.31
C GLY A 588 -12.60 -0.65 7.53
N SER A 589 -11.29 -0.87 7.43
CA SER A 589 -10.71 -2.03 6.75
C SER A 589 -10.35 -3.11 7.78
N GLN A 590 -11.24 -4.07 8.05
CA GLN A 590 -10.97 -5.25 8.90
C GLN A 590 -9.97 -6.21 8.21
N HIS A 591 -8.69 -5.83 8.11
CA HIS A 591 -7.74 -6.69 7.40
C HIS A 591 -6.59 -7.23 8.26
N VAL A 592 -6.18 -6.56 9.35
CA VAL A 592 -5.15 -7.07 10.29
C VAL A 592 -5.39 -6.57 11.71
N GLU A 593 -5.27 -7.44 12.71
CA GLU A 593 -5.30 -7.07 14.15
C GLU A 593 -4.01 -6.36 14.58
N TYR A 594 -4.11 -5.42 15.52
CA TYR A 594 -2.94 -4.65 16.03
C TYR A 594 -1.84 -5.60 16.56
N ASN A 595 -2.24 -6.70 17.19
CA ASN A 595 -1.35 -7.72 17.75
C ASN A 595 -0.47 -8.41 16.70
N GLN A 596 -0.87 -8.46 15.43
CA GLN A 596 -0.04 -9.07 14.38
C GLN A 596 1.23 -8.27 14.09
N PHE A 597 1.31 -7.01 14.51
CA PHE A 597 2.53 -6.21 14.35
C PHE A 597 3.57 -6.45 15.45
N TYR A 598 3.21 -7.10 16.57
CA TYR A 598 4.13 -7.37 17.67
C TYR A 598 5.26 -8.29 17.23
N ILE A 599 6.48 -7.91 17.55
CA ILE A 599 7.63 -8.80 17.42
C ILE A 599 7.63 -9.73 18.64
N PRO A 600 7.45 -11.06 18.45
CA PRO A 600 7.53 -12.00 19.55
C PRO A 600 8.92 -11.96 20.20
N ASP A 601 8.97 -12.15 21.52
CA ASP A 601 10.20 -12.25 22.31
C ASP A 601 11.16 -11.05 22.24
N ILE A 602 10.65 -9.86 21.88
CA ILE A 602 11.47 -8.63 21.78
C ILE A 602 12.25 -8.31 23.07
N THR A 603 11.67 -8.66 24.23
CA THR A 603 12.27 -8.55 25.56
C THR A 603 13.54 -9.40 25.75
N SER A 604 13.66 -10.51 25.00
CA SER A 604 14.85 -11.36 25.00
C SER A 604 15.93 -10.88 24.00
N LEU A 605 15.50 -10.15 22.97
CA LEU A 605 16.36 -9.71 21.87
C LEU A 605 17.07 -8.38 22.16
N VAL A 606 16.41 -7.48 22.88
CA VAL A 606 16.90 -6.13 23.17
C VAL A 606 16.64 -5.77 24.63
N ASP A 607 17.61 -5.11 25.26
CA ASP A 607 17.41 -4.48 26.55
C ASP A 607 16.56 -3.21 26.38
N ILE A 608 15.28 -3.35 26.71
CA ILE A 608 14.28 -2.27 26.58
C ILE A 608 14.57 -1.13 27.56
N GLN A 609 15.20 -1.39 28.70
CA GLN A 609 15.52 -0.34 29.68
C GLN A 609 16.58 0.60 29.10
N GLU A 610 17.64 0.04 28.52
CA GLU A 610 18.70 0.83 27.87
C GLU A 610 18.17 1.58 26.62
N ASP A 611 17.34 0.93 25.80
CA ASP A 611 16.74 1.54 24.61
C ASP A 611 15.78 2.69 24.98
N TYR A 612 14.99 2.53 26.05
CA TYR A 612 14.12 3.59 26.59
C TYR A 612 14.93 4.79 27.05
N LEU A 613 16.02 4.57 27.79
CA LEU A 613 16.89 5.66 28.26
C LEU A 613 17.51 6.44 27.08
N LYS A 614 17.98 5.74 26.04
CA LYS A 614 18.45 6.39 24.81
C LYS A 614 17.36 7.21 24.13
N TRP A 615 16.14 6.66 24.05
CA TRP A 615 14.99 7.35 23.47
C TRP A 615 14.59 8.58 24.28
N PHE A 616 14.51 8.45 25.60
CA PHE A 616 14.19 9.54 26.52
C PHE A 616 15.21 10.68 26.43
N LEU A 617 16.51 10.36 26.46
CA LEU A 617 17.59 11.34 26.33
C LEU A 617 17.57 12.04 24.96
N SER A 618 17.28 11.31 23.89
CA SER A 618 17.17 11.88 22.54
C SER A 618 16.04 12.92 22.42
N LYS A 619 14.95 12.73 23.17
CA LYS A 619 13.81 13.67 23.21
C LYS A 619 13.98 14.82 24.20
N ALA A 620 14.86 14.68 25.18
CA ALA A 620 15.11 15.70 26.19
C ALA A 620 16.10 16.79 25.75
N GLU A 621 16.61 16.75 24.51
CA GLU A 621 17.64 17.67 23.97
C GLU A 621 18.90 17.81 24.86
N ILE A 622 19.25 16.77 25.62
CA ILE A 622 20.52 16.72 26.38
C ILE A 622 21.59 16.09 25.49
N VAL A 623 21.91 16.75 24.37
CA VAL A 623 23.16 16.51 23.64
C VAL A 623 24.11 17.64 24.03
N SER A 624 25.20 17.29 24.71
CA SER A 624 26.24 18.22 25.16
C SER A 624 26.63 19.24 24.08
N PRO A 625 26.72 20.55 24.38
CA PRO A 625 26.95 21.60 23.40
C PRO A 625 28.44 21.76 23.06
N HIS A 626 29.16 20.69 22.73
CA HIS A 626 30.53 20.78 22.21
C HIS A 626 30.82 19.67 21.18
N ILE A 627 30.58 19.99 19.91
CA ILE A 627 31.52 19.93 18.77
C ILE A 627 30.76 20.50 17.57
N HIS A 628 31.04 21.75 17.22
CA HIS A 628 30.56 22.36 15.98
C HIS A 628 31.37 21.82 14.80
N GLY A 629 30.67 21.21 13.84
CA GLY A 629 31.18 20.96 12.50
C GLY A 629 30.48 19.79 11.82
N THR A 630 29.74 20.07 10.75
CA THR A 630 28.99 19.15 9.85
C THR A 630 27.57 18.79 10.28
N GLU A 631 26.67 19.75 10.08
CA GLU A 631 25.24 19.50 9.83
C GLU A 631 25.12 18.74 8.49
N GLU A 632 25.02 17.41 8.53
CA GLU A 632 24.22 16.62 7.56
C GLU A 632 24.22 15.09 7.79
N ASN A 633 24.96 14.48 8.73
CA ASN A 633 25.04 12.99 8.81
C ASN A 633 25.13 12.37 10.22
N LEU A 634 24.36 12.84 11.22
CA LEU A 634 24.08 12.05 12.42
C LEU A 634 22.57 12.09 12.73
N GLU A 635 21.77 11.34 11.97
CA GLU A 635 20.50 10.86 12.49
C GLU A 635 20.81 9.98 13.71
N GLY A 636 20.26 10.35 14.87
CA GLY A 636 20.54 9.69 16.15
C GLY A 636 20.24 8.20 16.14
N SER A 637 20.91 7.46 17.04
CA SER A 637 20.74 6.02 17.25
C SER A 637 19.28 5.60 17.17
N VAL A 638 18.96 4.64 16.30
CA VAL A 638 17.60 4.12 16.12
C VAL A 638 17.16 3.43 17.40
N THR A 639 16.09 3.93 18.01
CA THR A 639 15.49 3.34 19.21
C THR A 639 14.19 2.63 18.85
N LEU A 640 14.03 1.39 19.30
CA LEU A 640 12.80 0.61 19.08
C LEU A 640 11.62 1.22 19.84
N CYS A 641 11.90 1.88 20.97
CA CYS A 641 10.93 2.64 21.76
C CYS A 641 10.25 3.77 20.97
N ALA A 642 10.84 4.24 19.87
CA ALA A 642 10.19 5.18 18.96
C ALA A 642 9.03 4.57 18.15
N TYR A 643 8.91 3.25 18.11
CA TYR A 643 7.91 2.49 17.35
C TYR A 643 7.05 1.60 18.27
N PRO A 644 6.08 2.15 19.03
CA PRO A 644 5.32 1.39 20.03
C PRO A 644 4.51 0.20 19.49
N PHE A 645 4.12 0.23 18.22
CA PHE A 645 3.27 -0.79 17.60
C PHE A 645 3.97 -2.14 17.39
N ILE A 646 5.31 -2.18 17.45
CA ILE A 646 6.08 -3.45 17.41
C ILE A 646 6.29 -4.06 18.80
N LEU A 647 6.09 -3.27 19.86
CA LEU A 647 6.31 -3.69 21.24
C LEU A 647 5.06 -4.38 21.79
N ASN A 648 5.26 -5.55 22.38
CA ASN A 648 4.18 -6.26 23.08
C ASN A 648 3.89 -5.60 24.44
N ALA A 649 2.80 -6.04 25.09
CA ALA A 649 2.39 -5.50 26.38
C ALA A 649 3.46 -5.62 27.47
N GLN A 650 4.22 -6.72 27.48
CA GLN A 650 5.32 -6.96 28.42
C GLN A 650 6.43 -5.91 28.26
N ALA A 651 6.86 -5.64 27.03
CA ALA A 651 7.90 -4.66 26.74
C ALA A 651 7.48 -3.25 27.13
N LYS A 652 6.24 -2.87 26.81
CA LYS A 652 5.68 -1.57 27.19
C LYS A 652 5.58 -1.41 28.70
N THR A 653 5.21 -2.47 29.44
CA THR A 653 5.22 -2.45 30.91
C THR A 653 6.62 -2.19 31.46
N THR A 654 7.65 -2.86 30.92
CA THR A 654 9.03 -2.59 31.31
C THR A 654 9.41 -1.13 31.04
N MET A 655 9.01 -0.53 29.91
CA MET A 655 9.24 0.90 29.65
C MET A 655 8.56 1.80 30.69
N LEU A 656 7.32 1.50 31.07
CA LEU A 656 6.59 2.29 32.07
C LEU A 656 7.22 2.16 33.45
N GLN A 657 7.68 0.96 33.83
CA GLN A 657 8.41 0.74 35.08
C GLN A 657 9.73 1.52 35.12
N THR A 658 10.51 1.48 34.03
CA THR A 658 11.74 2.26 33.93
C THR A 658 11.48 3.76 33.97
N ASP A 659 10.40 4.25 33.34
CA ASP A 659 9.99 5.65 33.46
C ASP A 659 9.59 6.03 34.89
N ALA A 660 8.85 5.15 35.58
CA ALA A 660 8.46 5.35 36.97
C ALA A 660 9.68 5.42 37.89
N GLU A 661 10.60 4.44 37.78
CA GLU A 661 11.86 4.42 38.54
C GLU A 661 12.72 5.66 38.28
N LEU A 662 12.85 6.08 37.03
CA LEU A 662 13.58 7.29 36.66
C LEU A 662 12.95 8.53 37.29
N GLN A 663 11.62 8.68 37.21
CA GLN A 663 10.90 9.78 37.83
C GLN A 663 11.03 9.77 39.36
N MET A 664 10.98 8.60 40.00
CA MET A 664 11.21 8.44 41.44
C MET A 664 12.62 8.92 41.82
N GLN A 665 13.65 8.50 41.08
CA GLN A 665 15.03 8.93 41.32
C GLN A 665 15.21 10.44 41.14
N MET A 666 14.58 11.02 40.11
CA MET A 666 14.57 12.46 39.89
C MET A 666 13.89 13.22 41.04
N ALA A 667 12.76 12.73 41.56
CA ALA A 667 12.04 13.33 42.68
C ALA A 667 12.85 13.25 43.99
N VAL A 668 13.51 12.12 44.26
CA VAL A 668 14.41 11.93 45.41
C VAL A 668 15.62 12.86 45.31
N SER A 669 16.26 12.93 44.14
CA SER A 669 17.39 13.82 43.89
C SER A 669 16.99 15.29 44.07
N GLY A 670 15.82 15.69 43.57
CA GLY A 670 15.27 17.02 43.78
C GLY A 670 14.98 17.35 45.25
N ALA A 671 14.43 16.41 46.01
CA ALA A 671 14.21 16.57 47.45
C ALA A 671 15.53 16.67 48.22
N ASN A 672 16.52 15.84 47.88
CA ASN A 672 17.85 15.89 48.49
C ASN A 672 18.58 17.20 48.17
N LEU A 673 18.51 17.68 46.93
CA LEU A 673 19.09 18.96 46.53
C LEU A 673 18.41 20.13 47.24
N HIS A 674 17.08 20.09 47.39
CA HIS A 674 16.34 21.05 48.21
C HIS A 674 16.77 21.00 49.68
N ASN A 675 16.94 19.80 50.27
CA ASN A 675 17.39 19.66 51.66
C ASN A 675 18.81 20.19 51.86
N VAL A 676 19.72 19.94 50.92
CA VAL A 676 21.06 20.52 50.91
C VAL A 676 20.98 22.04 50.81
N PHE A 677 20.11 22.58 49.95
CA PHE A 677 19.87 24.02 49.85
C PHE A 677 19.31 24.60 51.16
N MET A 678 18.31 23.97 51.79
CA MET A 678 17.71 24.43 53.05
C MET A 678 18.69 24.36 54.23
N LEU A 679 19.59 23.37 54.22
CA LEU A 679 20.71 23.29 55.16
C LEU A 679 21.68 24.47 54.97
N LEU A 680 21.95 24.85 53.72
CA LEU A 680 22.80 25.99 53.38
C LEU A 680 22.12 27.35 53.69
N THR A 681 20.79 27.44 53.65
CA THR A 681 20.03 28.66 53.99
C THR A 681 19.61 28.77 55.46
N LEU A 682 20.06 27.84 56.33
CA LEU A 682 19.79 27.82 57.78
C LEU A 682 18.29 27.70 58.16
N GLU A 683 17.47 27.08 57.30
CA GLU A 683 16.04 26.81 57.56
C GLU A 683 15.76 25.30 57.56
N PRO A 684 16.31 24.51 58.50
CA PRO A 684 16.25 23.05 58.49
C PRO A 684 14.85 22.47 58.74
N LEU A 685 13.91 23.27 59.26
CA LEU A 685 12.53 22.85 59.52
C LEU A 685 11.69 22.70 58.24
N LEU A 686 12.17 23.20 57.11
CA LEU A 686 11.50 23.11 55.80
C LEU A 686 12.05 21.95 54.93
N ALA A 687 12.87 21.06 55.51
CA ALA A 687 13.38 19.89 54.81
C ALA A 687 12.24 18.98 54.33
N ARG A 688 12.34 18.54 53.07
CA ARG A 688 11.39 17.63 52.44
C ARG A 688 11.82 16.19 52.63
N ASN A 689 10.88 15.31 52.99
CA ASN A 689 11.15 13.88 53.06
C ASN A 689 11.43 13.31 51.65
N PRO A 690 12.51 12.51 51.43
CA PRO A 690 12.77 11.86 50.15
C PRO A 690 11.76 10.75 49.80
N PHE A 691 11.01 10.24 50.78
CA PHE A 691 9.96 9.23 50.58
C PHE A 691 8.56 9.82 50.72
N LEU A 692 7.58 9.19 50.07
CA LEU A 692 6.16 9.39 50.33
C LEU A 692 5.77 8.42 51.45
N VAL A 693 5.56 8.93 52.67
CA VAL A 693 5.27 8.10 53.84
C VAL A 693 3.79 8.21 54.20
N LEU A 694 3.08 7.08 54.20
CA LEU A 694 1.68 7.03 54.60
C LEU A 694 1.55 6.33 55.95
N HIS A 695 1.01 7.06 56.94
CA HIS A 695 0.68 6.53 58.25
C HIS A 695 -0.80 6.15 58.30
N VAL A 696 -1.09 4.85 58.49
CA VAL A 696 -2.46 4.33 58.41
C VAL A 696 -2.75 3.35 59.54
N ARG A 697 -4.00 3.34 60.00
CA ARG A 697 -4.50 2.36 61.00
C ARG A 697 -5.40 1.35 60.31
N ARG A 698 -5.24 0.05 60.61
CA ARG A 698 -6.05 -1.02 60.01
C ARG A 698 -7.57 -0.80 60.15
N ALA A 699 -8.01 -0.32 61.30
CA ALA A 699 -9.44 -0.08 61.57
C ALA A 699 -10.04 1.13 60.83
N HIS A 700 -9.20 2.01 60.24
CA HIS A 700 -9.63 3.27 59.63
C HIS A 700 -8.91 3.54 58.30
N LEU A 701 -8.61 2.47 57.56
CA LEU A 701 -7.71 2.46 56.40
C LEU A 701 -8.09 3.51 55.34
N VAL A 702 -9.35 3.53 54.93
CA VAL A 702 -9.88 4.45 53.92
C VAL A 702 -9.72 5.91 54.37
N SER A 703 -10.20 6.24 55.58
CA SER A 703 -10.21 7.62 56.06
C SER A 703 -8.80 8.20 56.28
N ASP A 704 -7.86 7.39 56.78
CA ASP A 704 -6.49 7.82 57.01
C ASP A 704 -5.74 7.97 55.68
N ALA A 705 -5.89 7.02 54.74
CA ALA A 705 -5.27 7.10 53.41
C ALA A 705 -5.71 8.33 52.62
N LEU A 706 -7.02 8.64 52.63
CA LEU A 706 -7.56 9.81 51.93
C LEU A 706 -7.09 11.13 52.55
N ARG A 707 -7.00 11.20 53.89
CA ARG A 707 -6.50 12.38 54.59
C ARG A 707 -5.03 12.65 54.26
N GLU A 708 -4.18 11.63 54.32
CA GLU A 708 -2.75 11.77 54.04
C GLU A 708 -2.51 12.15 52.57
N LEU A 709 -3.18 11.48 51.62
CA LEU A 709 -3.00 11.74 50.18
C LEU A 709 -3.52 13.11 49.74
N ALA A 710 -4.51 13.69 50.44
CA ALA A 710 -5.01 15.03 50.14
C ALA A 710 -4.00 16.15 50.46
N VAL A 711 -3.01 15.90 51.32
CA VAL A 711 -2.02 16.89 51.77
C VAL A 711 -0.81 16.98 50.83
N TYR A 712 -0.50 15.91 50.10
CA TYR A 712 0.71 15.83 49.28
C TYR A 712 0.61 16.56 47.94
N SER A 713 1.73 17.17 47.53
CA SER A 713 1.86 17.81 46.22
C SER A 713 2.17 16.81 45.12
N ASP A 714 1.97 17.22 43.86
CA ASP A 714 2.15 16.39 42.66
C ASP A 714 3.56 15.78 42.54
N ILE A 715 4.57 16.49 43.03
CA ILE A 715 5.97 16.04 43.03
C ILE A 715 6.21 15.02 44.14
N ASP A 716 5.50 15.13 45.26
CA ASP A 716 5.63 14.21 46.39
C ASP A 716 4.98 12.86 46.09
N LEU A 717 3.89 12.84 45.32
CA LEU A 717 3.23 11.60 44.88
C LEU A 717 4.10 10.72 43.97
N LYS A 718 5.16 11.29 43.37
CA LYS A 718 6.13 10.57 42.53
C LYS A 718 7.34 10.06 43.29
N LYS A 719 7.41 10.25 44.60
CA LYS A 719 8.48 9.69 45.43
C LYS A 719 8.21 8.19 45.69
N PRO A 720 9.25 7.40 46.03
CA PRO A 720 9.04 6.02 46.45
C PRO A 720 8.11 5.97 47.66
N LEU A 721 7.08 5.11 47.57
CA LEU A 721 6.05 4.94 48.59
C LEU A 721 6.57 4.08 49.74
N LYS A 722 6.24 4.48 50.97
CA LYS A 722 6.46 3.70 52.18
C LYS A 722 5.21 3.73 53.04
N VAL A 723 4.63 2.56 53.30
CA VAL A 723 3.42 2.44 54.14
C VAL A 723 3.80 1.99 55.54
N ILE A 724 3.26 2.66 56.55
CA ILE A 724 3.48 2.34 57.98
C ILE A 724 2.13 2.12 58.64
N PHE A 725 1.90 0.91 59.14
CA PHE A 725 0.76 0.61 60.00
C PHE A 725 1.09 1.02 61.44
N ASP A 726 0.29 1.94 62.00
CA ASP A 726 0.55 2.46 63.35
C ASP A 726 0.43 1.36 64.40
N GLY A 727 1.51 1.13 65.15
CA GLY A 727 1.59 0.10 66.19
C GLY A 727 2.23 -1.22 65.76
N GLU A 728 2.69 -1.34 64.52
CA GLU A 728 3.36 -2.55 64.00
C GLU A 728 4.86 -2.29 63.69
N GLU A 729 5.76 -3.13 64.20
CA GLU A 729 7.19 -3.10 63.85
C GLU A 729 7.43 -3.88 62.54
N ALA A 730 7.00 -3.32 61.41
CA ALA A 730 7.25 -3.89 60.08
C ALA A 730 8.23 -3.05 59.27
N VAL A 731 9.21 -3.70 58.64
CA VAL A 731 10.10 -3.05 57.65
C VAL A 731 9.47 -3.24 56.28
N ASP A 732 9.04 -2.13 55.67
CA ASP A 732 8.45 -2.14 54.34
C ASP A 732 9.49 -2.51 53.27
N ALA A 733 9.50 -3.78 52.88
CA ALA A 733 10.25 -4.33 51.75
C ALA A 733 9.32 -4.63 50.55
N GLY A 734 8.18 -3.94 50.44
CA GLY A 734 7.19 -4.07 49.36
C GLY A 734 5.96 -4.91 49.72
N GLY A 735 6.06 -5.83 50.68
CA GLY A 735 4.93 -6.66 51.13
C GLY A 735 3.83 -5.85 51.82
N VAL A 736 4.21 -4.87 52.66
CA VAL A 736 3.28 -3.99 53.39
C VAL A 736 2.56 -3.05 52.41
N THR A 737 3.28 -2.52 51.43
CA THR A 737 2.68 -1.69 50.37
C THR A 737 1.70 -2.48 49.49
N LYS A 738 2.02 -3.74 49.13
CA LYS A 738 1.10 -4.63 48.39
C LYS A 738 -0.18 -4.88 49.19
N GLU A 739 -0.04 -5.20 50.48
CA GLU A 739 -1.17 -5.44 51.39
C GLU A 739 -2.09 -4.21 51.50
N PHE A 740 -1.48 -3.03 51.66
CA PHE A 740 -2.20 -1.75 51.71
C PHE A 740 -3.10 -1.54 50.50
N PHE A 741 -2.59 -1.73 49.28
CA PHE A 741 -3.39 -1.55 48.05
C PHE A 741 -4.51 -2.58 47.93
N LEU A 742 -4.25 -3.85 48.25
CA LEU A 742 -5.27 -4.91 48.17
C LEU A 742 -6.42 -4.67 49.14
N LEU A 743 -6.12 -4.30 50.40
CA LEU A 743 -7.15 -4.02 51.41
C LEU A 743 -7.93 -2.74 51.06
N LEU A 744 -7.23 -1.67 50.72
CA LEU A 744 -7.84 -0.37 50.46
C LEU A 744 -8.75 -0.41 49.22
N LEU A 745 -8.31 -1.03 48.13
CA LEU A 745 -9.12 -1.09 46.90
C LEU A 745 -10.28 -2.08 47.04
N LYS A 746 -10.14 -3.17 47.80
CA LYS A 746 -11.26 -4.06 48.12
C LYS A 746 -12.36 -3.32 48.89
N GLU A 747 -11.98 -2.49 49.86
CA GLU A 747 -12.94 -1.72 50.66
C GLU A 747 -13.57 -0.58 49.84
N LEU A 748 -12.78 0.17 49.06
CA LEU A 748 -13.27 1.30 48.25
C LEU A 748 -14.16 0.89 47.07
N MET A 749 -13.96 -0.31 46.53
CA MET A 749 -14.75 -0.83 45.40
C MET A 749 -16.03 -1.54 45.84
N ASP A 750 -16.28 -1.64 47.16
CA ASP A 750 -17.51 -2.22 47.68
C ASP A 750 -18.73 -1.37 47.28
N PRO A 751 -19.76 -1.97 46.64
CA PRO A 751 -20.99 -1.28 46.28
C PRO A 751 -21.70 -0.57 47.45
N VAL A 752 -21.43 -0.96 48.72
CA VAL A 752 -21.98 -0.33 49.93
C VAL A 752 -21.66 1.17 50.02
N TYR A 753 -20.52 1.61 49.48
CA TYR A 753 -20.16 3.04 49.45
C TYR A 753 -20.96 3.86 48.42
N GLY A 754 -21.70 3.21 47.51
CA GLY A 754 -22.55 3.88 46.53
C GLY A 754 -21.79 4.67 45.45
N MET A 755 -20.48 4.47 45.34
CA MET A 755 -19.63 5.11 44.32
C MET A 755 -19.74 4.42 42.95
N PHE A 756 -19.86 3.10 42.97
CA PHE A 756 -19.95 2.26 41.78
C PHE A 756 -21.20 1.38 41.82
N THR A 757 -21.81 1.17 40.65
CA THR A 757 -22.92 0.24 40.45
C THR A 757 -22.40 -1.07 39.92
N GLN A 758 -22.79 -2.18 40.55
CA GLN A 758 -22.47 -3.53 40.10
C GLN A 758 -23.52 -4.03 39.11
N TYR A 759 -23.08 -4.50 37.95
CA TYR A 759 -23.92 -5.13 36.95
C TYR A 759 -23.95 -6.64 37.20
N SER A 760 -25.12 -7.18 37.58
CA SER A 760 -25.26 -8.58 38.00
C SER A 760 -24.97 -9.61 36.90
N GLU A 761 -25.09 -9.24 35.62
CA GLU A 761 -24.83 -10.14 34.49
C GLU A 761 -23.33 -10.31 34.21
N SER A 762 -22.54 -9.24 34.34
CA SER A 762 -21.11 -9.20 34.01
C SER A 762 -20.22 -9.23 35.25
N ASN A 763 -20.78 -9.01 36.44
CA ASN A 763 -20.06 -8.77 37.71
C ASN A 763 -19.05 -7.61 37.63
N LEU A 764 -19.25 -6.69 36.68
CA LEU A 764 -18.42 -5.50 36.51
C LEU A 764 -19.00 -4.30 37.25
N LEU A 765 -18.11 -3.39 37.63
CA LEU A 765 -18.43 -2.13 38.27
C LEU A 765 -18.38 -1.00 37.25
N TRP A 766 -19.30 -0.04 37.38
CA TRP A 766 -19.27 1.22 36.64
C TRP A 766 -19.65 2.40 37.53
N PHE A 767 -19.24 3.61 37.19
CA PHE A 767 -19.56 4.81 37.97
C PHE A 767 -21.09 4.97 38.11
N SER A 768 -21.55 5.24 39.32
CA SER A 768 -22.96 5.49 39.58
C SER A 768 -23.37 6.88 39.08
N ASP A 769 -24.38 6.95 38.22
CA ASP A 769 -24.98 8.20 37.71
C ASP A 769 -25.58 9.06 38.83
N LYS A 770 -25.99 8.44 39.95
CA LYS A 770 -26.40 9.13 41.18
C LYS A 770 -25.56 8.66 42.35
N CYS A 771 -24.64 9.51 42.79
CA CYS A 771 -23.77 9.27 43.94
C CYS A 771 -23.96 10.37 44.99
N PHE A 772 -23.95 10.01 46.27
CA PHE A 772 -24.01 10.94 47.40
C PHE A 772 -22.64 11.30 47.98
N VAL A 773 -21.57 10.75 47.39
CA VAL A 773 -20.18 10.96 47.82
C VAL A 773 -19.57 12.16 47.08
N GLU A 774 -18.72 12.94 47.76
CA GLU A 774 -18.05 14.10 47.18
C GLU A 774 -17.11 13.74 46.02
N HIS A 775 -16.98 14.61 45.01
CA HIS A 775 -16.11 14.42 43.85
C HIS A 775 -14.64 14.15 44.20
N ASN A 776 -14.16 14.67 45.34
CA ASN A 776 -12.78 14.47 45.81
C ASN A 776 -12.45 13.00 46.06
N TRP A 777 -13.42 12.16 46.40
CA TRP A 777 -13.20 10.73 46.61
C TRP A 777 -12.81 10.03 45.32
N PHE A 778 -13.48 10.35 44.20
CA PHE A 778 -13.13 9.79 42.89
C PHE A 778 -11.72 10.21 42.46
N HIS A 779 -11.33 11.46 42.75
CA HIS A 779 -9.97 11.94 42.49
C HIS A 779 -8.92 11.14 43.29
N LEU A 780 -9.17 10.90 44.57
CA LEU A 780 -8.26 10.14 45.44
C LEU A 780 -8.19 8.66 45.06
N ILE A 781 -9.30 8.03 44.65
CA ILE A 781 -9.28 6.67 44.09
C ILE A 781 -8.42 6.64 42.82
N GLY A 782 -8.55 7.64 41.95
CA GLY A 782 -7.70 7.80 40.78
C GLY A 782 -6.21 7.82 41.15
N ILE A 783 -5.83 8.60 42.16
CA ILE A 783 -4.46 8.65 42.69
C ILE A 783 -4.01 7.28 43.20
N ILE A 784 -4.84 6.57 43.98
CA ILE A 784 -4.53 5.24 44.53
C ILE A 784 -4.30 4.23 43.39
N CYS A 785 -5.17 4.20 42.38
CA CYS A 785 -5.01 3.34 41.21
C CYS A 785 -3.72 3.68 40.43
N GLY A 786 -3.39 4.98 40.29
CA GLY A 786 -2.13 5.43 39.69
C GLY A 786 -0.92 5.00 40.51
N LEU A 787 -0.94 5.16 41.84
CA LEU A 787 0.15 4.76 42.73
C LEU A 787 0.38 3.23 42.71
N ALA A 788 -0.67 2.42 42.59
CA ALA A 788 -0.54 0.98 42.46
C ALA A 788 0.28 0.60 41.21
N ILE A 789 -0.03 1.21 40.07
CA ILE A 789 0.69 0.98 38.80
C ILE A 789 2.11 1.52 38.87
N TYR A 790 2.29 2.72 39.42
CA TYR A 790 3.57 3.38 39.57
C TYR A 790 4.55 2.58 40.45
N ASN A 791 4.02 1.82 41.43
CA ASN A 791 4.77 0.90 42.28
C ASN A 791 4.72 -0.56 41.81
N SER A 792 4.35 -0.82 40.54
CA SER A 792 4.31 -2.18 39.95
C SER A 792 3.47 -3.21 40.71
N THR A 793 2.39 -2.76 41.36
CA THR A 793 1.46 -3.63 42.09
C THR A 793 0.25 -3.93 41.22
N VAL A 794 0.03 -5.23 40.92
CA VAL A 794 -1.17 -5.70 40.22
C VAL A 794 -2.36 -5.63 41.17
N VAL A 795 -3.46 -5.03 40.71
CA VAL A 795 -4.70 -4.92 41.51
C VAL A 795 -5.90 -5.35 40.70
N ASP A 796 -6.78 -6.13 41.33
CA ASP A 796 -7.98 -6.65 40.71
C ASP A 796 -9.10 -5.60 40.63
N LEU A 797 -9.04 -4.78 39.60
CA LEU A 797 -10.08 -3.79 39.30
C LEU A 797 -11.16 -4.41 38.42
N HIS A 798 -12.38 -4.51 38.96
CA HIS A 798 -13.54 -5.07 38.28
C HIS A 798 -14.19 -4.11 37.27
N PHE A 799 -13.40 -3.31 36.54
CA PHE A 799 -13.91 -2.37 35.55
C PHE A 799 -13.89 -2.95 34.12
N PRO A 800 -14.86 -2.57 33.26
CA PRO A 800 -14.84 -2.93 31.83
C PRO A 800 -13.69 -2.28 31.05
N LEU A 801 -13.36 -2.85 29.88
CA LEU A 801 -12.33 -2.34 28.97
C LEU A 801 -12.48 -0.85 28.61
N VAL A 802 -13.73 -0.36 28.57
CA VAL A 802 -14.06 1.05 28.25
C VAL A 802 -13.44 2.06 29.21
N LEU A 803 -13.19 1.70 30.48
CA LEU A 803 -12.49 2.59 31.40
C LEU A 803 -11.09 2.92 30.86
N TYR A 804 -10.36 1.90 30.44
CA TYR A 804 -9.01 2.03 29.89
C TYR A 804 -9.00 2.69 28.52
N LYS A 805 -10.05 2.50 27.71
CA LYS A 805 -10.26 3.27 26.48
C LYS A 805 -10.37 4.75 26.77
N LYS A 806 -11.21 5.14 27.73
CA LYS A 806 -11.38 6.55 28.12
C LYS A 806 -10.09 7.16 28.70
N LEU A 807 -9.31 6.40 29.49
CA LEU A 807 -8.03 6.87 30.02
C LEU A 807 -6.99 7.15 28.92
N LEU A 808 -7.10 6.47 27.78
CA LEU A 808 -6.26 6.63 26.59
C LEU A 808 -6.90 7.51 25.50
N ASP A 809 -8.01 8.20 25.80
CA ASP A 809 -8.75 9.06 24.88
C ASP A 809 -9.27 8.32 23.62
N VAL A 810 -9.63 7.04 23.77
CA VAL A 810 -10.25 6.20 22.72
C VAL A 810 -11.76 6.16 22.91
N SER A 811 -12.52 6.41 21.83
CA SER A 811 -13.99 6.41 21.87
C SER A 811 -14.58 5.02 22.15
N PRO A 812 -15.59 4.92 23.04
CA PRO A 812 -16.31 3.67 23.28
C PRO A 812 -17.01 3.12 22.03
N THR A 813 -17.12 1.80 21.93
CA THR A 813 -17.81 1.08 20.85
C THR A 813 -18.99 0.26 21.39
N LEU A 814 -19.85 -0.24 20.50
CA LEU A 814 -20.98 -1.09 20.89
C LEU A 814 -20.54 -2.38 21.60
N ASP A 815 -19.36 -2.90 21.28
CA ASP A 815 -18.81 -4.08 21.95
C ASP A 815 -18.46 -3.82 23.43
N ASP A 816 -18.10 -2.58 23.78
CA ASP A 816 -17.87 -2.19 25.18
C ASP A 816 -19.15 -2.25 26.01
N LEU A 817 -20.28 -1.88 25.40
CA LEU A 817 -21.58 -2.00 26.07
C LEU A 817 -21.98 -3.46 26.22
N LYS A 818 -21.65 -4.34 25.26
CA LYS A 818 -21.89 -5.79 25.40
C LYS A 818 -21.08 -6.42 26.53
N GLU A 819 -19.90 -5.87 26.83
CA GLU A 819 -19.09 -6.30 27.98
C GLU A 819 -19.71 -5.83 29.30
N LEU A 820 -20.12 -4.56 29.40
CA LEU A 820 -20.72 -4.01 30.62
C LEU A 820 -22.13 -4.57 30.89
N SER A 821 -23.03 -4.49 29.90
CA SER A 821 -24.43 -4.94 29.95
C SER A 821 -24.75 -5.76 28.69
N PRO A 822 -24.52 -7.09 28.73
CA PRO A 822 -24.71 -7.97 27.58
C PRO A 822 -26.11 -7.88 26.97
N THR A 823 -27.15 -7.79 27.80
CA THR A 823 -28.55 -7.70 27.34
C THR A 823 -28.83 -6.41 26.58
N GLU A 824 -28.41 -5.25 27.11
CA GLU A 824 -28.58 -3.95 26.43
C GLU A 824 -27.77 -3.92 25.12
N GLY A 825 -26.50 -4.34 25.16
CA GLY A 825 -25.62 -4.33 23.98
C GLY A 825 -26.11 -5.24 22.84
N ARG A 826 -26.67 -6.43 23.16
CA ARG A 826 -27.27 -7.32 22.16
C ARG A 826 -28.54 -6.73 21.56
N SER A 827 -29.36 -6.06 22.36
CA SER A 827 -30.61 -5.43 21.90
C SER A 827 -30.32 -4.28 20.91
N LEU A 828 -29.32 -3.44 21.19
CA LEU A 828 -28.89 -2.39 20.25
C LEU A 828 -28.22 -2.96 19.00
N GLN A 829 -27.50 -4.08 19.10
CA GLN A 829 -26.98 -4.77 17.93
C GLN A 829 -28.10 -5.34 17.04
N GLN A 830 -29.17 -5.85 17.64
CA GLN A 830 -30.36 -6.30 16.92
C GLN A 830 -31.04 -5.14 16.19
N LEU A 831 -31.09 -3.95 16.80
CA LEU A 831 -31.60 -2.72 16.16
C LEU A 831 -30.79 -2.35 14.90
N LEU A 832 -29.46 -2.49 14.92
CA LEU A 832 -28.60 -2.26 13.75
C LEU A 832 -28.81 -3.28 12.64
N ASN A 833 -28.96 -4.55 13.03
CA ASN A 833 -29.04 -5.67 12.10
C ASN A 833 -30.46 -5.92 11.56
N TYR A 834 -31.46 -5.17 12.02
CA TYR A 834 -32.84 -5.32 11.58
C TYR A 834 -33.03 -4.72 10.19
N ASP A 835 -33.45 -5.55 9.23
CA ASP A 835 -33.62 -5.16 7.83
C ASP A 835 -35.08 -5.02 7.39
N GLY A 836 -36.07 -5.32 8.26
CA GLY A 836 -37.50 -5.20 7.95
C GLY A 836 -37.94 -3.78 7.58
N ASP A 837 -39.03 -3.70 6.82
CA ASP A 837 -39.67 -2.44 6.39
C ASP A 837 -40.62 -1.87 7.47
N ASP A 838 -40.91 -2.66 8.51
CA ASP A 838 -41.74 -2.37 9.70
C ASP A 838 -40.89 -1.91 10.91
N PHE A 839 -39.74 -1.28 10.66
CA PHE A 839 -38.79 -0.87 11.70
C PHE A 839 -39.43 0.08 12.73
N GLU A 840 -40.13 1.11 12.27
CA GLU A 840 -40.75 2.13 13.12
C GLU A 840 -41.85 1.52 14.00
N ASP A 841 -42.69 0.65 13.43
CA ASP A 841 -43.78 -0.02 14.15
C ASP A 841 -43.29 -1.08 15.14
N THR A 842 -42.18 -1.76 14.82
CA THR A 842 -41.61 -2.83 15.65
C THR A 842 -40.94 -2.28 16.91
N PHE A 843 -40.14 -1.22 16.79
CA PHE A 843 -39.34 -0.72 17.91
C PHE A 843 -40.00 0.45 18.64
N CYS A 844 -40.73 1.34 17.95
CA CYS A 844 -41.43 2.48 18.53
C CYS A 844 -40.57 3.31 19.53
N LEU A 845 -39.28 3.52 19.21
CA LEU A 845 -38.34 4.24 20.07
C LEU A 845 -38.25 5.73 19.69
N ASN A 846 -37.95 6.57 20.68
CA ASN A 846 -37.54 7.96 20.50
C ASN A 846 -36.13 8.16 21.10
N PHE A 847 -35.53 9.34 20.92
CA PHE A 847 -34.22 9.68 21.48
C PHE A 847 -34.29 10.03 22.98
N ALA A 848 -35.08 9.28 23.75
CA ALA A 848 -35.18 9.37 25.20
C ALA A 848 -35.13 7.96 25.82
N ILE A 849 -34.56 7.85 27.01
CA ILE A 849 -34.43 6.59 27.75
C ILE A 849 -35.00 6.72 29.15
N THR A 850 -35.51 5.62 29.70
CA THR A 850 -35.99 5.56 31.08
C THR A 850 -34.97 4.85 31.96
N ARG A 851 -34.55 5.49 33.06
CA ARG A 851 -33.64 4.93 34.06
C ARG A 851 -34.34 4.87 35.42
N GLU A 852 -34.19 3.75 36.12
CA GLU A 852 -34.76 3.56 37.45
C GLU A 852 -33.69 3.78 38.53
N TYR A 853 -33.96 4.67 39.48
CA TYR A 853 -33.10 4.98 40.61
C TYR A 853 -33.88 4.81 41.91
N TYR A 854 -33.47 3.87 42.78
CA TYR A 854 -34.12 3.66 44.09
C TYR A 854 -35.65 3.54 44.01
N GLY A 855 -36.18 2.93 42.94
CA GLY A 855 -37.62 2.77 42.70
C GLY A 855 -38.31 3.97 42.04
N LEU A 856 -37.58 5.02 41.65
CA LEU A 856 -38.07 6.16 40.88
C LEU A 856 -37.60 6.08 39.43
N THR A 857 -38.54 6.04 38.48
CA THR A 857 -38.22 6.08 37.05
C THR A 857 -38.10 7.51 36.57
N GLU A 858 -36.94 7.88 36.03
CA GLU A 858 -36.70 9.16 35.37
C GLU A 858 -36.53 8.96 33.86
N MET A 859 -37.13 9.86 33.07
CA MET A 859 -36.87 9.95 31.63
C MET A 859 -35.69 10.89 31.38
N LYS A 860 -34.77 10.47 30.52
CA LYS A 860 -33.58 11.23 30.12
C LYS A 860 -33.52 11.35 28.60
N GLU A 861 -33.50 12.57 28.11
CA GLU A 861 -33.30 12.84 26.69
C GLU A 861 -31.82 12.62 26.31
N LEU A 862 -31.57 11.84 25.25
CA LEU A 862 -30.21 11.59 24.75
C LEU A 862 -29.68 12.76 23.90
N VAL A 863 -30.59 13.50 23.28
CA VAL A 863 -30.32 14.72 22.48
C VAL A 863 -31.36 15.78 22.85
N PRO A 864 -31.06 17.08 22.66
CA PRO A 864 -32.03 18.14 23.00
C PRO A 864 -33.35 17.98 22.26
N GLY A 865 -34.46 17.83 22.99
CA GLY A 865 -35.79 17.59 22.42
C GLY A 865 -35.99 16.18 21.86
N GLY A 866 -35.17 15.22 22.31
CA GLY A 866 -35.14 13.84 21.85
C GLY A 866 -36.46 13.08 22.04
N GLU A 867 -37.32 13.52 22.96
CA GLU A 867 -38.68 12.96 23.12
C GLU A 867 -39.51 13.04 21.84
N ASN A 868 -39.29 14.08 21.03
CA ASN A 868 -40.02 14.33 19.78
C ASN A 868 -39.35 13.72 18.55
N ILE A 869 -38.17 13.10 18.70
CA ILE A 869 -37.41 12.53 17.58
C ILE A 869 -37.58 11.02 17.60
N VAL A 870 -38.29 10.48 16.61
CA VAL A 870 -38.49 9.03 16.44
C VAL A 870 -37.25 8.39 15.83
N VAL A 871 -36.88 7.20 16.32
CA VAL A 871 -35.81 6.40 15.76
C VAL A 871 -36.31 5.71 14.49
N GLN A 872 -35.66 6.00 13.37
CA GLN A 872 -35.93 5.50 12.02
C GLN A 872 -34.72 4.74 11.48
N LYS A 873 -34.93 3.96 10.42
CA LYS A 873 -33.84 3.18 9.78
C LYS A 873 -32.65 4.04 9.35
N SER A 874 -32.87 5.30 8.98
CA SER A 874 -31.83 6.25 8.56
C SER A 874 -31.05 6.89 9.71
N ASN A 875 -31.59 6.96 10.93
CA ASN A 875 -30.95 7.62 12.09
C ASN A 875 -30.59 6.65 13.24
N ARG A 876 -30.80 5.34 13.06
CA ARG A 876 -30.52 4.31 14.08
C ARG A 876 -29.06 4.28 14.55
N GLU A 877 -28.10 4.58 13.67
CA GLU A 877 -26.69 4.68 14.06
C GLU A 877 -26.44 5.87 14.98
N ASP A 878 -27.14 6.99 14.74
CA ASP A 878 -27.02 8.20 15.55
C ASP A 878 -27.68 8.00 16.92
N PHE A 879 -28.80 7.27 16.99
CA PHE A 879 -29.41 6.84 18.25
C PHE A 879 -28.44 6.02 19.09
N ILE A 880 -27.77 5.03 18.49
CA ILE A 880 -26.81 4.18 19.21
C ILE A 880 -25.59 4.98 19.67
N LYS A 881 -25.05 5.87 18.83
CA LYS A 881 -23.96 6.77 19.24
C LYS A 881 -24.39 7.66 20.40
N ALA A 882 -25.61 8.22 20.36
CA ALA A 882 -26.14 9.05 21.45
C ALA A 882 -26.35 8.24 22.74
N TYR A 883 -26.83 6.99 22.64
CA TYR A 883 -26.97 6.09 23.78
C TYR A 883 -25.61 5.75 24.41
N LEU A 884 -24.61 5.37 23.61
CA LEU A 884 -23.25 5.08 24.09
C LEU A 884 -22.61 6.32 24.74
N ASN A 885 -22.75 7.49 24.12
CA ASN A 885 -22.27 8.77 24.66
C ASN A 885 -22.98 9.11 25.97
N TYR A 886 -24.27 8.80 26.13
CA TYR A 886 -24.94 9.00 27.42
C TYR A 886 -24.34 8.11 28.51
N ILE A 887 -24.23 6.80 28.26
CA ILE A 887 -23.79 5.81 29.27
C ILE A 887 -22.34 6.00 29.69
N PHE A 888 -21.45 6.25 28.74
CA PHE A 888 -20.01 6.28 29.01
C PHE A 888 -19.43 7.68 29.20
N ASP A 889 -20.09 8.73 28.71
CA ASP A 889 -19.57 10.10 28.80
C ASP A 889 -20.49 11.04 29.58
N SER A 890 -21.76 11.19 29.19
CA SER A 890 -22.62 12.25 29.73
C SER A 890 -23.06 12.01 31.16
N SER A 891 -23.47 10.78 31.49
CA SER A 891 -23.93 10.40 32.84
C SER A 891 -22.83 10.48 33.90
N VAL A 892 -21.59 10.16 33.50
CA VAL A 892 -20.46 10.00 34.43
C VAL A 892 -19.39 11.06 34.25
N LYS A 893 -19.64 12.12 33.47
CA LYS A 893 -18.64 13.10 33.03
C LYS A 893 -17.81 13.68 34.17
N GLU A 894 -18.47 14.17 35.21
CA GLU A 894 -17.82 14.80 36.36
C GLU A 894 -17.06 13.79 37.22
N LEU A 895 -17.67 12.63 37.46
CA LEU A 895 -17.10 11.56 38.30
C LEU A 895 -15.85 10.95 37.65
N TYR A 896 -15.98 10.60 36.37
CA TYR A 896 -14.87 10.11 35.56
C TYR A 896 -13.79 11.19 35.40
N GLY A 897 -14.15 12.46 35.21
CA GLY A 897 -13.19 13.56 35.13
C GLY A 897 -12.34 13.69 36.40
N ALA A 898 -12.98 13.59 37.58
CA ALA A 898 -12.27 13.55 38.85
C ALA A 898 -11.34 12.34 38.96
N PHE A 899 -11.83 11.13 38.67
CA PHE A 899 -11.02 9.90 38.67
C PHE A 899 -9.83 9.96 37.72
N SER A 900 -10.07 10.34 36.46
CA SER A 900 -9.06 10.43 35.41
C SER A 900 -7.98 11.47 35.76
N SER A 901 -8.38 12.63 36.31
CA SER A 901 -7.43 13.65 36.74
C SER A 901 -6.51 13.15 37.87
N GLY A 902 -7.03 12.37 38.82
CA GLY A 902 -6.24 11.77 39.89
C GLY A 902 -5.30 10.68 39.38
N PHE A 903 -5.78 9.83 38.47
CA PHE A 903 -4.99 8.77 37.85
C PHE A 903 -3.82 9.32 37.03
N LEU A 904 -4.09 10.29 36.15
CA LEU A 904 -3.08 10.92 35.30
C LEU A 904 -2.11 11.81 36.09
N LYS A 905 -2.46 12.21 37.31
CA LYS A 905 -1.55 12.95 38.20
C LYS A 905 -0.28 12.15 38.51
N VAL A 906 -0.44 10.85 38.73
CA VAL A 906 0.66 9.93 39.05
C VAL A 906 1.20 9.27 37.78
N CYS A 907 0.31 8.76 36.91
CA CYS A 907 0.66 7.95 35.74
C CYS A 907 0.53 8.67 34.38
N GLY A 908 0.35 10.00 34.34
CA GLY A 908 0.10 10.77 33.10
C GLY A 908 1.30 11.01 32.18
N GLY A 909 2.27 10.09 32.16
CA GLY A 909 3.43 10.16 31.28
C GLY A 909 3.10 9.89 29.81
N LYS A 910 3.96 10.36 28.89
CA LYS A 910 3.85 10.05 27.45
C LYS A 910 3.88 8.54 27.18
N VAL A 911 4.51 7.75 28.05
CA VAL A 911 4.58 6.29 27.95
C VAL A 911 3.21 5.63 28.04
N LEU A 912 2.28 6.19 28.83
CA LEU A 912 0.92 5.64 28.96
C LEU A 912 0.17 5.68 27.62
N SER A 913 0.33 6.76 26.85
CA SER A 913 -0.28 6.91 25.52
C SER A 913 0.21 5.90 24.47
N LEU A 914 1.27 5.14 24.78
CA LEU A 914 1.82 4.12 23.88
C LEU A 914 1.08 2.77 23.98
N PHE A 915 0.28 2.56 25.04
CA PHE A 915 -0.47 1.34 25.26
C PHE A 915 -1.77 1.31 24.47
N GLN A 916 -2.22 0.10 24.12
CA GLN A 916 -3.60 -0.16 23.74
C GLN A 916 -4.46 -0.38 24.99
N PRO A 917 -5.78 -0.12 24.92
CA PRO A 917 -6.68 -0.31 26.06
C PRO A 917 -6.63 -1.70 26.70
N SER A 918 -6.52 -2.75 25.89
CA SER A 918 -6.42 -4.14 26.39
C SER A 918 -5.07 -4.44 27.05
N GLU A 919 -3.99 -3.83 26.56
CA GLU A 919 -2.66 -3.95 27.18
C GLU A 919 -2.61 -3.23 28.52
N LEU A 920 -3.21 -2.03 28.60
CA LEU A 920 -3.31 -1.27 29.84
C LEU A 920 -4.14 -2.04 30.87
N MET A 921 -5.29 -2.59 30.48
CA MET A 921 -6.10 -3.44 31.37
C MET A 921 -5.30 -4.65 31.88
N ALA A 922 -4.61 -5.38 30.98
CA ALA A 922 -3.82 -6.55 31.35
C ALA A 922 -2.63 -6.22 32.26
N MET A 923 -2.10 -5.00 32.20
CA MET A 923 -1.05 -4.52 33.11
C MET A 923 -1.60 -4.24 34.50
N VAL A 924 -2.77 -3.58 34.59
CA VAL A 924 -3.38 -3.18 35.87
C VAL A 924 -3.97 -4.37 36.60
N VAL A 925 -4.78 -5.16 35.88
CA VAL A 925 -5.55 -6.29 36.43
C VAL A 925 -4.76 -7.59 36.42
N GLY A 926 -3.78 -7.73 35.51
CA GLY A 926 -3.07 -8.98 35.27
C GLY A 926 -3.69 -9.81 34.14
N ASN A 927 -3.07 -10.95 33.86
CA ASN A 927 -3.42 -11.87 32.77
C ASN A 927 -4.07 -13.17 33.31
N ASN A 928 -4.66 -13.95 32.42
CA ASN A 928 -5.36 -15.22 32.68
C ASN A 928 -4.70 -16.44 32.02
N ASN A 929 -3.48 -16.28 31.52
CA ASN A 929 -2.75 -17.33 30.81
C ASN A 929 -1.89 -18.15 31.79
N TYR A 930 -2.50 -19.13 32.44
CA TYR A 930 -1.85 -19.92 33.48
C TYR A 930 -0.89 -20.99 32.92
N ASN A 931 0.39 -20.92 33.28
CA ASN A 931 1.40 -21.97 33.05
C ASN A 931 1.91 -22.56 34.38
N TRP A 932 1.15 -23.52 34.94
CA TRP A 932 1.42 -24.08 36.26
C TRP A 932 2.76 -24.81 36.37
N GLU A 933 3.34 -25.29 35.26
CA GLU A 933 4.67 -25.92 35.25
C GLU A 933 5.80 -24.90 35.49
N GLU A 934 5.66 -23.68 34.99
CA GLU A 934 6.62 -22.60 35.26
C GLU A 934 6.55 -22.13 36.71
N MET A 935 5.34 -22.12 37.30
CA MET A 935 5.16 -21.79 38.71
C MET A 935 5.87 -22.80 39.63
N GLU A 936 5.81 -24.10 39.31
CA GLU A 936 6.53 -25.14 40.05
C GLU A 936 8.06 -24.97 39.94
N LYS A 937 8.57 -24.68 38.73
CA LYS A 937 10.00 -24.48 38.49
C LYS A 937 10.58 -23.28 39.25
N ASN A 938 9.78 -22.24 39.47
CA ASN A 938 10.19 -21.00 40.13
C ASN A 938 9.89 -20.96 41.64
N ALA A 939 9.31 -22.02 42.21
CA ALA A 939 8.99 -22.09 43.63
C ALA A 939 10.26 -22.18 44.49
N ILE A 940 10.30 -21.37 45.56
CA ILE A 940 11.39 -21.33 46.53
C ILE A 940 10.96 -22.08 47.79
N TYR A 941 11.83 -22.94 48.31
CA TYR A 941 11.55 -23.73 49.51
C TYR A 941 12.40 -23.22 50.68
N LYS A 942 11.79 -23.07 51.85
CA LYS A 942 12.45 -22.61 53.09
C LYS A 942 12.21 -23.58 54.25
N GLY A 943 13.12 -23.56 55.22
CA GLY A 943 13.10 -24.46 56.37
C GLY A 943 13.65 -25.85 56.02
N GLU A 944 12.90 -26.91 56.34
CA GLU A 944 13.26 -28.31 56.07
C GLU A 944 12.86 -28.77 54.66
N TYR A 945 12.12 -27.94 53.93
CA TYR A 945 11.66 -28.27 52.58
C TYR A 945 12.71 -27.98 51.51
N SER A 946 12.81 -28.90 50.57
CA SER A 946 13.56 -28.79 49.33
C SER A 946 12.72 -29.38 48.19
N ALA A 947 13.07 -29.07 46.94
CA ALA A 947 12.35 -29.59 45.76
C ALA A 947 12.27 -31.13 45.71
N SER A 948 13.18 -31.84 46.41
CA SER A 948 13.19 -33.30 46.49
C SER A 948 12.45 -33.88 47.70
N HIS A 949 11.97 -33.04 48.62
CA HIS A 949 11.32 -33.47 49.86
C HIS A 949 9.99 -34.22 49.58
N PRO A 950 9.70 -35.35 50.26
CA PRO A 950 8.50 -36.15 50.01
C PRO A 950 7.18 -35.36 50.07
N THR A 951 6.99 -34.53 51.10
CA THR A 951 5.78 -33.70 51.27
C THR A 951 5.61 -32.67 50.14
N VAL A 952 6.72 -32.12 49.61
CA VAL A 952 6.68 -31.14 48.50
C VAL A 952 6.29 -31.81 47.19
N LYS A 953 6.80 -33.02 46.92
CA LYS A 953 6.38 -33.80 45.74
C LYS A 953 4.91 -34.16 45.80
N ILE A 954 4.44 -34.61 46.97
CA ILE A 954 3.03 -34.91 47.21
C ILE A 954 2.18 -33.65 47.01
N PHE A 955 2.64 -32.49 47.46
CA PHE A 955 1.96 -31.21 47.24
C PHE A 955 1.78 -30.91 45.74
N TRP A 956 2.85 -30.96 44.94
CA TRP A 956 2.75 -30.68 43.50
C TRP A 956 1.92 -31.71 42.74
N GLU A 957 2.01 -32.99 43.10
CA GLU A 957 1.12 -34.02 42.55
C GLU A 957 -0.36 -33.70 42.82
N VAL A 958 -0.69 -33.36 44.07
CA VAL A 958 -2.06 -32.99 44.47
C VAL A 958 -2.51 -31.71 43.78
N PHE A 959 -1.64 -30.72 43.66
CA PHE A 959 -1.92 -29.46 42.99
C PHE A 959 -2.19 -29.66 41.51
N HIS A 960 -1.38 -30.46 40.80
CA HIS A 960 -1.57 -30.74 39.38
C HIS A 960 -2.85 -31.53 39.09
N GLU A 961 -3.28 -32.39 40.02
CA GLU A 961 -4.56 -33.12 39.96
C GLU A 961 -5.79 -32.21 40.13
N PHE A 962 -5.66 -30.98 40.66
CA PHE A 962 -6.79 -30.07 40.81
C PHE A 962 -7.37 -29.56 39.48
N PRO A 963 -8.71 -29.38 39.38
CA PRO A 963 -9.33 -28.68 38.26
C PRO A 963 -8.91 -27.20 38.23
N LEU A 964 -9.06 -26.56 37.07
CA LEU A 964 -8.61 -25.18 36.84
C LEU A 964 -9.21 -24.19 37.87
N GLU A 965 -10.46 -24.37 38.24
CA GLU A 965 -11.20 -23.56 39.20
C GLU A 965 -10.56 -23.62 40.60
N LYS A 966 -10.17 -24.82 41.05
CA LYS A 966 -9.47 -24.99 42.34
C LYS A 966 -8.05 -24.45 42.30
N LYS A 967 -7.37 -24.52 41.14
CA LYS A 967 -6.03 -23.91 40.96
C LYS A 967 -6.11 -22.38 41.02
N LYS A 968 -7.15 -21.78 40.44
CA LYS A 968 -7.44 -20.34 40.57
C LYS A 968 -7.76 -19.95 42.00
N GLN A 969 -8.59 -20.72 42.70
CA GLN A 969 -8.88 -20.49 44.13
C GLN A 969 -7.62 -20.62 44.99
N PHE A 970 -6.72 -21.57 44.68
CA PHE A 970 -5.44 -21.67 45.36
C PHE A 970 -4.55 -20.45 45.11
N LEU A 971 -4.53 -19.94 43.87
CA LEU A 971 -3.78 -18.72 43.55
C LEU A 971 -4.35 -17.52 44.31
N LEU A 972 -5.68 -17.39 44.39
CA LEU A 972 -6.38 -16.40 45.19
C LEU A 972 -6.03 -16.51 46.68
N PHE A 973 -6.05 -17.74 47.22
CA PHE A 973 -5.66 -18.04 48.60
C PHE A 973 -4.21 -17.66 48.90
N LEU A 974 -3.28 -17.91 47.97
CA LEU A 974 -1.85 -17.67 48.17
C LEU A 974 -1.41 -16.24 47.90
N THR A 975 -2.01 -15.57 46.92
CA THR A 975 -1.49 -14.29 46.38
C THR A 975 -2.43 -13.12 46.59
N GLY A 976 -3.69 -13.39 46.96
CA GLY A 976 -4.76 -12.40 47.07
C GLY A 976 -5.48 -12.09 45.75
N SER A 977 -5.09 -12.71 44.63
CA SER A 977 -5.75 -12.55 43.33
C SER A 977 -5.72 -13.87 42.55
N ASP A 978 -6.69 -14.10 41.67
CA ASP A 978 -6.67 -15.22 40.72
C ASP A 978 -5.98 -14.83 39.38
N ARG A 979 -5.44 -13.61 39.28
CA ARG A 979 -4.74 -13.06 38.11
C ARG A 979 -3.24 -13.21 38.26
N ILE A 980 -2.54 -13.34 37.12
CA ILE A 980 -1.07 -13.38 37.10
C ILE A 980 -0.49 -12.05 36.60
N PRO A 981 0.74 -11.69 37.01
CA PRO A 981 1.43 -10.52 36.45
C PRO A 981 1.62 -10.65 34.93
N ILE A 982 1.79 -9.50 34.26
CA ILE A 982 1.92 -9.44 32.79
C ILE A 982 3.16 -10.18 32.25
N TYR A 983 4.17 -10.38 33.09
CA TYR A 983 5.37 -11.16 32.81
C TYR A 983 5.13 -12.68 32.82
N GLY A 984 3.90 -13.13 33.06
CA GLY A 984 3.56 -14.55 33.14
C GLY A 984 3.88 -15.16 34.51
N MET A 985 3.65 -16.47 34.61
CA MET A 985 3.88 -17.23 35.85
C MET A 985 5.35 -17.33 36.26
N GLU A 986 6.29 -17.10 35.33
CA GLU A 986 7.72 -17.06 35.64
C GLU A 986 8.08 -15.98 36.69
N SER A 987 7.38 -14.85 36.64
CA SER A 987 7.59 -13.74 37.58
C SER A 987 7.00 -14.00 38.97
N LEU A 988 6.06 -14.95 39.09
CA LEU A 988 5.39 -15.26 40.35
C LEU A 988 6.26 -16.20 41.20
N ARG A 989 7.02 -15.63 42.13
CA ARG A 989 7.80 -16.39 43.09
C ARG A 989 6.94 -16.76 44.28
N ILE A 990 6.63 -18.04 44.42
CA ILE A 990 5.97 -18.59 45.61
C ILE A 990 7.03 -19.14 46.57
N ILE A 991 6.77 -19.00 47.86
CA ILE A 991 7.65 -19.52 48.92
C ILE A 991 6.89 -20.57 49.70
N ILE A 992 7.39 -21.81 49.75
CA ILE A 992 6.79 -22.88 50.56
C ILE A 992 7.70 -23.15 51.75
N GLN A 993 7.18 -22.95 52.95
CA GLN A 993 7.92 -23.03 54.20
C GLN A 993 7.37 -24.13 55.10
N SER A 994 8.28 -24.92 55.70
CA SER A 994 7.92 -25.95 56.67
C SER A 994 7.55 -25.32 58.01
N THR A 995 6.43 -25.75 58.60
CA THR A 995 6.02 -25.34 59.95
C THR A 995 6.20 -26.50 60.93
N ALA A 996 6.62 -26.22 62.17
CA ALA A 996 6.72 -27.20 63.26
C ALA A 996 5.36 -27.63 63.86
N ALA A 997 4.26 -27.24 63.22
CA ALA A 997 2.90 -27.55 63.64
C ALA A 997 2.54 -29.01 63.30
N GLU A 998 1.68 -29.60 64.13
CA GLU A 998 1.20 -30.97 63.93
C GLU A 998 0.34 -31.10 62.64
N GLU A 999 0.23 -32.32 62.10
CA GLU A 999 -0.47 -32.62 60.84
C GLU A 999 -1.98 -32.29 60.83
N HIS A 1000 -2.56 -31.94 61.97
CA HIS A 1000 -3.98 -31.59 62.08
C HIS A 1000 -4.28 -30.13 61.72
N TYR A 1001 -3.26 -29.26 61.65
CA TYR A 1001 -3.40 -27.87 61.25
C TYR A 1001 -3.56 -27.74 59.72
N LEU A 1002 -4.25 -26.67 59.30
CA LEU A 1002 -4.39 -26.33 57.88
C LEU A 1002 -3.13 -25.60 57.39
N PRO A 1003 -2.79 -25.68 56.09
CA PRO A 1003 -1.77 -24.80 55.52
C PRO A 1003 -2.25 -23.35 55.59
N VAL A 1004 -1.34 -22.42 55.90
CA VAL A 1004 -1.63 -20.99 56.07
C VAL A 1004 -0.89 -20.20 54.99
N ALA A 1005 -1.58 -19.27 54.34
CA ALA A 1005 -0.98 -18.40 53.34
C ALA A 1005 -0.81 -16.98 53.87
N HIS A 1006 0.37 -16.40 53.61
CA HIS A 1006 0.66 -14.98 53.81
C HIS A 1006 0.73 -14.31 52.44
N THR A 1007 -0.40 -13.75 52.01
CA THR A 1007 -0.63 -13.21 50.66
C THR A 1007 0.31 -12.05 50.29
N CYS A 1008 0.82 -11.33 51.29
CA CYS A 1008 1.77 -10.23 51.14
C CYS A 1008 3.14 -10.70 50.64
N TYR A 1009 3.54 -11.94 50.96
CA TYR A 1009 4.83 -12.52 50.61
C TYR A 1009 4.73 -13.70 49.64
N ASN A 1010 3.51 -14.02 49.17
CA ASN A 1010 3.20 -15.24 48.41
C ASN A 1010 3.76 -16.50 49.11
N LEU A 1011 3.66 -16.53 50.44
CA LEU A 1011 4.28 -17.54 51.29
C LEU A 1011 3.22 -18.52 51.80
N LEU A 1012 3.48 -19.81 51.64
CA LEU A 1012 2.66 -20.90 52.12
C LEU A 1012 3.38 -21.62 53.26
N ASP A 1013 2.87 -21.45 54.47
CA ASP A 1013 3.28 -22.22 55.64
C ASP A 1013 2.54 -23.55 55.62
N MET A 1014 3.31 -24.64 55.43
CA MET A 1014 2.77 -25.98 55.30
C MET A 1014 3.36 -26.92 56.37
N PRO A 1015 2.50 -27.64 57.12
CA PRO A 1015 2.92 -28.75 57.98
C PRO A 1015 3.45 -29.94 57.19
N CYS A 1016 4.33 -30.75 57.82
CA CYS A 1016 4.87 -31.98 57.22
C CYS A 1016 3.84 -33.11 57.18
N TYR A 1017 2.95 -33.12 56.18
CA TYR A 1017 1.98 -34.20 55.97
C TYR A 1017 2.66 -35.48 55.47
N GLN A 1018 2.29 -36.62 56.08
CA GLN A 1018 2.85 -37.94 55.73
C GLN A 1018 2.15 -38.63 54.55
N THR A 1019 0.88 -38.30 54.25
CA THR A 1019 0.09 -38.98 53.21
C THR A 1019 -0.51 -38.01 52.20
N LYS A 1020 -0.74 -38.50 50.97
CA LYS A 1020 -1.35 -37.73 49.88
C LYS A 1020 -2.79 -37.34 50.18
N ASP A 1021 -3.57 -38.23 50.78
CA ASP A 1021 -4.98 -37.98 51.07
C ASP A 1021 -5.17 -36.95 52.18
N THR A 1022 -4.33 -36.95 53.21
CA THR A 1022 -4.36 -35.92 54.26
C THR A 1022 -4.00 -34.55 53.69
N LEU A 1023 -2.94 -34.45 52.88
CA LEU A 1023 -2.56 -33.20 52.22
C LEU A 1023 -3.68 -32.70 51.29
N ARG A 1024 -4.25 -33.57 50.45
CA ARG A 1024 -5.35 -33.21 49.54
C ARG A 1024 -6.55 -32.66 50.29
N GLN A 1025 -7.00 -33.34 51.35
CA GLN A 1025 -8.15 -32.92 52.12
C GLN A 1025 -7.90 -31.58 52.83
N ARG A 1026 -6.73 -31.41 53.45
CA ARG A 1026 -6.38 -30.18 54.18
C ARG A 1026 -6.15 -28.99 53.26
N LEU A 1027 -5.46 -29.20 52.13
CA LEU A 1027 -5.26 -28.16 51.13
C LEU A 1027 -6.59 -27.74 50.49
N THR A 1028 -7.46 -28.71 50.18
CA THR A 1028 -8.80 -28.41 49.66
C THR A 1028 -9.61 -27.60 50.67
N GLN A 1029 -9.60 -28.01 51.94
CA GLN A 1029 -10.32 -27.30 53.00
C GLN A 1029 -9.79 -25.87 53.20
N ALA A 1030 -8.47 -25.67 53.14
CA ALA A 1030 -7.86 -24.33 53.27
C ALA A 1030 -8.23 -23.41 52.09
N VAL A 1031 -8.22 -23.94 50.87
CA VAL A 1031 -8.58 -23.18 49.66
C VAL A 1031 -10.07 -22.85 49.61
N GLU A 1032 -10.95 -23.70 50.14
CA GLU A 1032 -12.40 -23.48 50.16
C GLU A 1032 -12.87 -22.57 51.30
N GLN A 1033 -12.10 -22.44 52.40
CA GLN A 1033 -12.47 -21.66 53.59
C GLN A 1033 -11.73 -20.31 53.74
N TYR A 1034 -11.25 -19.74 52.63
CA TYR A 1034 -10.39 -18.54 52.64
C TYR A 1034 -11.09 -17.23 53.02
N GLU A 1035 -12.43 -17.14 52.97
CA GLU A 1035 -13.18 -15.91 53.32
C GLU A 1035 -13.18 -15.59 54.83
N GLY A 1036 -12.77 -16.54 55.68
CA GLY A 1036 -13.00 -16.48 57.14
C GLY A 1036 -11.85 -16.01 58.02
N PHE A 1037 -10.68 -15.66 57.48
CA PHE A 1037 -9.52 -15.28 58.31
C PHE A 1037 -9.18 -13.80 58.18
N SER A 1038 -10.11 -12.95 58.64
CA SER A 1038 -9.72 -11.75 59.36
C SER A 1038 -8.98 -12.22 60.61
N LEU A 1039 -7.66 -11.99 60.66
CA LEU A 1039 -6.87 -12.20 61.86
C LEU A 1039 -7.55 -11.48 63.05
N VAL A 1040 -7.68 -12.21 64.16
CA VAL A 1040 -7.90 -11.64 65.49
C VAL A 1040 -6.73 -10.75 65.86
#